data_AF-A0A2N2MJ18-F1
#
_entry.id   AF-A0A2N2MJ18-F1
#
_cell.length_a   1.000
_cell.length_b   1.000
_cell.length_c   1.000
_cell.angle_alpha   90.00
_cell.angle_beta   90.00
_cell.angle_gamma   90.00
#
_symmetry.space_group_name_H-M   'P 1'
#
loop_
_entity.id
_entity.type
_entity.pdbx_description
1 polymer ?
#
loop_
_entity_poly.entity_id
_entity_poly.type
_entity_poly.pdbx_seq_one_letter_code
_entity_poly.pdbx_strand_id
1 'polypeptide(L)'
;MNMQNLTSKEICVKKFFHVSITGFLIFTLVSCGLPQTGNFPTGTPPVETPFAAKPPAETLPPPSPTVEIQAQLPPADFVELYRQKVDSGEWSEAQGLIEFLKAARAEAEIELPQGFEEQELNGIVALARLYLQTGMDEAARNEIKLLLDLLFPSEETLLAYAIPESEARVGSVKLAAPAPQAAENCAELWSTGFPAIGGSSYPCFFYGQNTVDGVENRVYMPLAWHGDASKIAYYEYTLEAMRQAALTYLPHGPMPRTYAVFAFDLGAALDLYAESAGQVAGEACPIVIYPPALLMEPGTFKQAIAHEMFHCFQEQNIRRGAGYDPVMAAWFVEGSAEYFSNLAYPEVDYEYRNIQKLNERSLTLPLHRLAYGNFLFFQHMGNQWGDEKVIEMLKAMPLTGSFQDALNAIVAYPGLIDLYESYARAFLANQVADTSGILYPYTPVFARTTLFGGSQNGELPHNAFVLYREKFIYQPGREYTFSTGISRNEARIGTAPIEFPAWQAPTWQVDTSCNQWEYMTYSIGVSVNSLGGLADYAVNAVEVAADRPCEQCLIGTWKLDPTSYLLYANSLFPARMGVARAVGYNGEMFVEYNESGKSINSYNNFIVFYKGKFPDPNGGAPIQANLEIKFLPVSSAVGYSASETTLTYTGSRGRVEAKGKMVMPGSETFPYSFNPDAMPGSGTPLSENYACKGNFLAVIPNMPPSVPNTPEPIIFIRFLP
;
A
#
# COMPACT_ATOMS: atom_id res chain seq x y z
N MET A 1 -64.00 -16.27 17.11
CA MET A 1 -64.02 -14.94 16.49
C MET A 1 -63.49 -15.08 15.06
N ASN A 2 -64.22 -14.50 14.11
CA ASN A 2 -64.33 -14.92 12.72
C ASN A 2 -63.28 -14.34 11.76
N MET A 3 -63.05 -15.11 10.69
CA MET A 3 -62.50 -14.73 9.39
C MET A 3 -63.32 -13.64 8.68
N GLN A 4 -62.68 -12.87 7.77
CA GLN A 4 -63.12 -12.55 6.40
C GLN A 4 -62.09 -11.60 5.75
N ASN A 5 -61.30 -12.06 4.76
CA ASN A 5 -61.50 -11.87 3.31
C ASN A 5 -61.82 -10.44 2.87
N LEU A 6 -60.93 -9.85 2.04
CA LEU A 6 -61.32 -9.22 0.77
C LEU A 6 -60.10 -9.02 -0.15
N THR A 7 -60.32 -9.47 -1.38
CA THR A 7 -59.50 -9.47 -2.59
C THR A 7 -59.46 -8.10 -3.28
N SER A 8 -58.37 -7.76 -4.00
CA SER A 8 -58.35 -7.52 -5.46
C SER A 8 -57.17 -6.64 -5.94
N LYS A 9 -56.53 -7.12 -7.02
CA LYS A 9 -55.82 -6.40 -8.13
C LYS A 9 -56.45 -5.03 -8.48
N GLU A 10 -55.82 -4.01 -9.08
CA GLU A 10 -54.73 -3.85 -10.07
C GLU A 10 -54.41 -2.33 -10.24
N ILE A 11 -53.15 -1.99 -10.59
CA ILE A 11 -52.66 -0.89 -11.47
C ILE A 11 -53.15 0.58 -11.26
N CYS A 12 -52.23 1.51 -10.90
CA CYS A 12 -51.69 2.61 -11.76
C CYS A 12 -50.98 3.75 -10.96
N VAL A 13 -49.69 3.94 -11.27
CA VAL A 13 -49.03 5.22 -11.69
C VAL A 13 -48.96 6.44 -10.73
N LYS A 14 -47.70 6.78 -10.39
CA LYS A 14 -47.04 8.10 -10.22
C LYS A 14 -47.70 9.19 -9.36
N LYS A 15 -47.01 9.62 -8.29
CA LYS A 15 -46.32 10.95 -8.13
C LYS A 15 -46.08 11.29 -6.63
N PHE A 16 -45.04 12.10 -6.42
CA PHE A 16 -44.62 12.87 -5.22
C PHE A 16 -43.77 12.09 -4.19
N PHE A 17 -42.57 12.56 -3.80
CA PHE A 17 -42.22 13.94 -3.42
C PHE A 17 -40.94 14.51 -4.06
N HIS A 18 -41.06 15.75 -4.54
CA HIS A 18 -40.01 16.78 -4.60
C HIS A 18 -39.88 17.43 -3.23
N VAL A 19 -38.66 17.77 -2.80
CA VAL A 19 -38.43 18.89 -1.88
C VAL A 19 -37.44 19.83 -2.55
N SER A 20 -37.93 21.04 -2.79
CA SER A 20 -37.21 22.19 -3.32
C SER A 20 -36.48 22.92 -2.19
N ILE A 21 -35.31 23.48 -2.46
CA ILE A 21 -34.89 24.76 -1.87
C ILE A 21 -34.37 25.64 -3.02
N THR A 22 -35.09 26.74 -3.23
CA THR A 22 -34.79 27.82 -4.17
C THR A 22 -34.25 28.99 -3.36
N GLY A 23 -33.17 29.62 -3.83
CA GLY A 23 -32.68 30.91 -3.36
C GLY A 23 -32.08 31.69 -4.53
N PHE A 24 -32.76 32.77 -4.92
CA PHE A 24 -32.63 33.54 -6.15
C PHE A 24 -31.80 34.84 -5.96
N LEU A 25 -31.30 35.39 -7.08
CA LEU A 25 -30.98 36.80 -7.44
C LEU A 25 -29.50 37.14 -7.72
N ILE A 26 -29.11 38.03 -8.67
CA ILE A 26 -29.57 38.47 -10.02
C ILE A 26 -28.46 39.41 -10.58
N PHE A 27 -28.18 39.32 -11.89
CA PHE A 27 -27.58 40.26 -12.87
C PHE A 27 -26.99 41.63 -12.47
N THR A 28 -25.86 41.99 -13.12
CA THR A 28 -25.83 43.12 -14.09
C THR A 28 -24.59 43.10 -15.02
N LEU A 29 -24.83 43.45 -16.29
CA LEU A 29 -23.90 43.69 -17.39
C LEU A 29 -23.26 45.09 -17.29
N VAL A 30 -21.98 45.24 -17.69
CA VAL A 30 -21.47 46.46 -18.34
C VAL A 30 -20.36 46.09 -19.34
N SER A 31 -20.60 46.43 -20.60
CA SER A 31 -19.65 46.53 -21.71
C SER A 31 -19.06 47.94 -21.80
N CYS A 32 -17.77 48.07 -22.14
CA CYS A 32 -17.16 49.27 -22.74
C CYS A 32 -15.95 48.86 -23.59
N GLY A 33 -15.77 49.47 -24.77
CA GLY A 33 -14.70 49.17 -25.71
C GLY A 33 -13.80 50.36 -26.07
N LEU A 34 -12.77 50.01 -26.87
CA LEU A 34 -11.93 50.81 -27.80
C LEU A 34 -10.88 51.80 -27.21
N PRO A 35 -9.88 52.28 -28.00
CA PRO A 35 -9.08 51.69 -29.11
C PRO A 35 -7.56 52.02 -29.04
N GLN A 36 -6.74 51.55 -30.01
CA GLN A 36 -5.64 52.26 -30.74
C GLN A 36 -4.69 51.22 -31.39
N THR A 37 -4.66 51.02 -32.71
CA THR A 37 -3.90 51.76 -33.77
C THR A 37 -2.39 51.90 -33.55
N GLY A 38 -1.60 51.19 -34.34
CA GLY A 38 -0.17 51.43 -34.57
C GLY A 38 0.25 50.90 -35.94
N ASN A 39 0.64 51.81 -36.83
CA ASN A 39 0.99 51.62 -38.24
C ASN A 39 2.42 51.07 -38.46
N PHE A 40 2.58 50.23 -39.51
CA PHE A 40 3.59 50.17 -40.60
C PHE A 40 5.08 50.55 -40.35
N PRO A 41 6.08 49.91 -41.01
CA PRO A 41 6.12 49.84 -42.48
C PRO A 41 6.79 48.64 -43.19
N THR A 42 6.52 48.68 -44.50
CA THR A 42 7.03 47.98 -45.68
C THR A 42 8.56 47.96 -45.87
N GLY A 43 9.09 46.76 -46.17
CA GLY A 43 9.84 46.38 -47.38
C GLY A 43 11.17 47.08 -47.78
N THR A 44 12.23 46.28 -47.98
CA THR A 44 13.30 46.46 -48.99
C THR A 44 14.11 45.14 -49.16
N PRO A 45 14.87 44.93 -50.27
CA PRO A 45 15.07 43.64 -50.96
C PRO A 45 16.35 42.88 -50.54
N PRO A 46 16.62 41.67 -51.09
CA PRO A 46 17.67 40.79 -50.60
C PRO A 46 19.07 41.28 -51.01
N VAL A 47 20.01 41.20 -50.08
CA VAL A 47 21.46 41.36 -50.30
C VAL A 47 22.10 39.98 -50.30
N GLU A 48 22.84 39.65 -51.35
CA GLU A 48 23.62 38.41 -51.47
C GLU A 48 24.98 38.50 -50.77
N THR A 49 25.34 37.40 -50.08
CA THR A 49 26.68 36.85 -49.77
C THR A 49 27.56 37.56 -48.71
N PRO A 50 28.34 36.83 -47.86
CA PRO A 50 29.21 35.69 -48.21
C PRO A 50 29.19 34.46 -47.27
N PHE A 51 29.81 33.39 -47.75
CA PHE A 51 30.05 32.09 -47.11
C PHE A 51 30.27 32.15 -45.58
N ALA A 52 29.40 31.44 -44.84
CA ALA A 52 29.55 31.21 -43.42
C ALA A 52 30.74 30.29 -43.13
N ALA A 53 31.60 30.73 -42.20
CA ALA A 53 32.65 29.92 -41.62
C ALA A 53 32.07 28.67 -40.92
N LYS A 54 32.83 27.58 -40.95
CA LYS A 54 32.57 26.33 -40.23
C LYS A 54 32.18 26.65 -38.76
N PRO A 55 31.04 26.16 -38.24
CA PRO A 55 30.66 26.42 -36.87
C PRO A 55 31.75 25.92 -35.92
N PRO A 56 32.07 26.67 -34.84
CA PRO A 56 32.97 26.18 -33.81
C PRO A 56 32.41 24.87 -33.25
N ALA A 57 33.30 23.91 -32.99
CA ALA A 57 32.94 22.66 -32.35
C ALA A 57 32.14 22.98 -31.07
N GLU A 58 30.92 22.47 -31.00
CA GLU A 58 30.06 22.55 -29.83
C GLU A 58 30.87 22.04 -28.63
N THR A 59 31.23 22.97 -27.74
CA THR A 59 31.79 22.64 -26.43
C THR A 59 30.75 21.81 -25.70
N LEU A 60 31.08 20.54 -25.48
CA LEU A 60 30.27 19.64 -24.66
C LEU A 60 29.88 20.38 -23.35
N PRO A 61 28.62 20.32 -22.93
CA PRO A 61 28.19 20.93 -21.68
C PRO A 61 29.08 20.42 -20.53
N PRO A 62 29.37 21.28 -19.54
CA PRO A 62 30.17 20.88 -18.38
C PRO A 62 29.58 19.60 -17.77
N PRO A 63 30.42 18.66 -17.29
CA PRO A 63 29.95 17.43 -16.67
C PRO A 63 28.93 17.77 -15.58
N SER A 64 27.82 17.03 -15.57
CA SER A 64 26.75 17.18 -14.59
C SER A 64 27.33 17.21 -13.16
N PRO A 65 26.76 18.04 -12.27
CA PRO A 65 27.27 18.21 -10.91
C PRO A 65 27.46 16.85 -10.24
N THR A 66 28.65 16.68 -9.65
CA THR A 66 29.01 15.55 -8.81
C THR A 66 27.88 15.31 -7.81
N VAL A 67 27.34 14.10 -7.79
CA VAL A 67 26.27 13.67 -6.87
C VAL A 67 26.66 14.11 -5.46
N GLU A 68 25.93 15.10 -4.95
CA GLU A 68 26.08 15.60 -3.59
C GLU A 68 25.90 14.41 -2.66
N ILE A 69 26.89 14.16 -1.80
CA ILE A 69 26.85 13.06 -0.82
C ILE A 69 25.54 13.27 -0.04
N GLN A 70 24.55 12.41 -0.29
CA GLN A 70 23.26 12.52 0.36
C GLN A 70 23.52 12.54 1.87
N ALA A 71 23.01 13.58 2.54
CA ALA A 71 23.05 13.66 3.98
C ALA A 71 22.59 12.31 4.54
N GLN A 72 23.37 11.73 5.46
CA GLN A 72 23.01 10.48 6.09
C GLN A 72 21.60 10.64 6.67
N LEU A 73 20.67 9.80 6.21
CA LEU A 73 19.30 9.84 6.68
C LEU A 73 19.32 9.63 8.21
N PRO A 74 18.47 10.34 8.96
CA PRO A 74 18.33 10.05 10.38
C PRO A 74 17.96 8.56 10.58
N PRO A 75 18.37 7.96 11.70
CA PRO A 75 17.99 6.59 12.01
C PRO A 75 16.47 6.48 11.99
N ALA A 76 15.96 5.43 11.38
CA ALA A 76 14.52 5.27 11.26
C ALA A 76 13.84 4.72 12.50
N ASP A 77 14.56 3.95 13.30
CA ASP A 77 14.01 3.25 14.44
C ASP A 77 15.04 3.17 15.58
N PHE A 78 14.62 2.68 16.74
CA PHE A 78 15.50 2.60 17.91
C PHE A 78 16.66 1.63 17.69
N VAL A 79 16.49 0.61 16.84
CA VAL A 79 17.55 -0.35 16.52
C VAL A 79 18.65 0.31 15.69
N GLU A 80 18.29 1.12 14.71
CA GLU A 80 19.24 1.88 13.89
C GLU A 80 19.97 2.93 14.73
N LEU A 81 19.25 3.63 15.62
CA LEU A 81 19.85 4.57 16.58
C LEU A 81 20.82 3.87 17.54
N TYR A 82 20.40 2.73 18.11
CA TYR A 82 21.25 1.88 18.95
C TYR A 82 22.53 1.49 18.23
N ARG A 83 22.42 0.98 16.99
CA ARG A 83 23.58 0.57 16.18
C ARG A 83 24.48 1.75 15.87
N GLN A 84 23.92 2.89 15.47
CA GLN A 84 24.69 4.09 15.19
C GLN A 84 25.56 4.51 16.39
N LYS A 85 25.00 4.47 17.61
CA LYS A 85 25.72 4.82 18.85
C LYS A 85 26.71 3.74 19.30
N VAL A 86 26.44 2.47 19.05
CA VAL A 86 27.39 1.39 19.30
C VAL A 86 28.56 1.44 18.32
N ASP A 87 28.29 1.61 17.02
CA ASP A 87 29.30 1.64 15.96
C ASP A 87 30.20 2.89 16.05
N SER A 88 29.68 4.01 16.56
CA SER A 88 30.46 5.21 16.85
C SER A 88 31.34 5.08 18.10
N GLY A 89 31.13 4.03 18.91
CA GLY A 89 31.79 3.84 20.20
C GLY A 89 31.23 4.72 21.32
N GLU A 90 30.12 5.43 21.10
CA GLU A 90 29.43 6.21 22.13
C GLU A 90 28.86 5.31 23.22
N TRP A 91 28.31 4.16 22.83
CA TRP A 91 27.82 3.12 23.74
C TRP A 91 28.55 1.80 23.51
N SER A 92 28.71 1.02 24.59
CA SER A 92 28.86 -0.43 24.43
C SER A 92 27.50 -1.07 24.11
N GLU A 93 27.49 -2.27 23.54
CA GLU A 93 26.23 -3.01 23.28
C GLU A 93 25.37 -3.13 24.54
N ALA A 94 25.98 -3.55 25.65
CA ALA A 94 25.33 -3.68 26.95
C ALA A 94 24.71 -2.37 27.43
N GLN A 95 25.49 -1.28 27.36
CA GLN A 95 25.07 0.04 27.82
C GLN A 95 23.89 0.54 27.00
N GLY A 96 23.96 0.49 25.66
CA GLY A 96 22.87 0.99 24.82
C GLY A 96 21.54 0.29 25.11
N LEU A 97 21.57 -1.04 25.32
CA LEU A 97 20.37 -1.81 25.67
C LEU A 97 19.83 -1.41 27.05
N ILE A 98 20.69 -1.24 28.05
CA ILE A 98 20.28 -0.79 29.40
C ILE A 98 19.68 0.62 29.34
N GLU A 99 20.28 1.55 28.61
CA GLU A 99 19.77 2.92 28.48
C GLU A 99 18.38 2.96 27.84
N PHE A 100 18.14 2.20 26.76
CA PHE A 100 16.80 2.11 26.16
C PHE A 100 15.78 1.50 27.10
N LEU A 101 16.12 0.40 27.77
CA LEU A 101 15.20 -0.24 28.72
C LEU A 101 14.91 0.66 29.93
N LYS A 102 15.87 1.48 30.37
CA LYS A 102 15.65 2.51 31.40
C LYS A 102 14.80 3.67 30.90
N ALA A 103 15.02 4.14 29.67
CA ALA A 103 14.22 5.20 29.07
C ALA A 103 12.75 4.80 28.91
N ALA A 104 12.49 3.54 28.55
CA ALA A 104 11.15 2.94 28.51
C ALA A 104 10.42 3.02 29.86
N ARG A 105 11.18 3.17 30.96
CA ARG A 105 10.69 3.24 32.35
C ARG A 105 10.83 4.61 32.99
N ALA A 106 11.17 5.65 32.20
CA ALA A 106 11.47 7.01 32.70
C ALA A 106 12.68 7.10 33.65
N GLU A 107 13.58 6.11 33.64
CA GLU A 107 14.77 6.09 34.50
C GLU A 107 16.01 6.68 33.81
N ALA A 108 15.92 6.92 32.50
CA ALA A 108 16.95 7.56 31.69
C ALA A 108 16.30 8.42 30.60
N GLU A 109 17.03 9.40 30.10
CA GLU A 109 16.65 10.18 28.93
C GLU A 109 17.56 9.80 27.76
N ILE A 110 16.98 9.60 26.58
CA ILE A 110 17.72 9.37 25.34
C ILE A 110 17.48 10.56 24.43
N GLU A 111 18.56 11.19 23.97
CA GLU A 111 18.46 12.24 22.96
C GLU A 111 18.05 11.61 21.62
N LEU A 112 16.81 11.91 21.21
CA LEU A 112 16.26 11.47 19.93
C LEU A 112 16.59 12.50 18.84
N PRO A 113 17.01 12.06 17.64
CA PRO A 113 17.17 12.96 16.50
C PRO A 113 15.88 13.72 16.18
N GLN A 114 16.01 14.93 15.63
CA GLN A 114 14.84 15.69 15.18
C GLN A 114 14.05 14.91 14.11
N GLY A 115 12.73 14.80 14.30
CA GLY A 115 11.84 14.07 13.37
C GLY A 115 11.88 12.55 13.55
N PHE A 116 12.42 12.06 14.66
CA PHE A 116 12.35 10.65 15.03
C PHE A 116 10.95 10.33 15.56
N GLU A 117 10.24 9.42 14.89
CA GLU A 117 8.82 9.11 15.14
C GLU A 117 8.59 7.62 15.52
N GLU A 118 9.64 6.90 15.92
CA GLU A 118 9.50 5.50 16.33
C GLU A 118 8.85 5.40 17.71
N GLN A 119 7.90 4.47 17.84
CA GLN A 119 7.02 4.34 19.01
C GLN A 119 7.02 2.90 19.56
N GLU A 120 7.91 2.05 19.05
CA GLU A 120 8.02 0.63 19.39
C GLU A 120 9.47 0.20 19.69
N LEU A 121 9.69 -0.51 20.79
CA LEU A 121 10.92 -1.08 21.33
C LEU A 121 11.08 -2.57 21.00
N ASN A 122 10.14 -3.21 20.31
CA ASN A 122 10.18 -4.63 19.93
C ASN A 122 11.58 -5.08 19.46
N GLY A 123 12.24 -4.29 18.60
CA GLY A 123 13.61 -4.54 18.14
C GLY A 123 14.68 -4.45 19.25
N ILE A 124 14.58 -3.49 20.16
CA ILE A 124 15.48 -3.37 21.33
C ILE A 124 15.25 -4.51 22.33
N VAL A 125 14.00 -4.88 22.59
CA VAL A 125 13.66 -6.00 23.48
C VAL A 125 14.22 -7.31 22.94
N ALA A 126 14.13 -7.53 21.62
CA ALA A 126 14.75 -8.67 20.99
C ALA A 126 16.29 -8.66 21.11
N LEU A 127 16.95 -7.52 20.91
CA LEU A 127 18.41 -7.39 21.12
C LEU A 127 18.80 -7.65 22.57
N ALA A 128 18.02 -7.15 23.52
CA ALA A 128 18.21 -7.38 24.95
C ALA A 128 18.13 -8.87 25.30
N ARG A 129 17.15 -9.59 24.77
CA ARG A 129 17.02 -11.05 24.93
C ARG A 129 18.17 -11.82 24.27
N LEU A 130 18.62 -11.38 23.09
CA LEU A 130 19.81 -11.95 22.46
C LEU A 130 21.06 -11.73 23.32
N TYR A 131 21.20 -10.55 23.91
CA TYR A 131 22.30 -10.23 24.83
C TYR A 131 22.27 -11.09 26.09
N LEU A 132 21.09 -11.41 26.64
CA LEU A 132 20.99 -12.35 27.77
C LEU A 132 21.57 -13.75 27.43
N GLN A 133 21.49 -14.16 26.17
CA GLN A 133 22.00 -15.47 25.72
C GLN A 133 23.48 -15.44 25.36
N THR A 134 23.96 -14.34 24.76
CA THR A 134 25.27 -14.27 24.10
C THR A 134 26.26 -13.31 24.76
N GLY A 135 25.77 -12.38 25.58
CA GLY A 135 26.56 -11.36 26.25
C GLY A 135 27.53 -11.93 27.28
N MET A 136 28.72 -11.34 27.35
CA MET A 136 29.79 -11.76 28.26
C MET A 136 29.77 -11.01 29.61
N ASP A 137 29.15 -9.84 29.69
CA ASP A 137 29.08 -9.04 30.92
C ASP A 137 27.92 -9.54 31.80
N GLU A 138 28.28 -10.26 32.87
CA GLU A 138 27.30 -10.83 33.81
C GLU A 138 26.48 -9.77 34.54
N ALA A 139 27.09 -8.63 34.90
CA ALA A 139 26.38 -7.55 35.58
C ALA A 139 25.35 -6.91 34.65
N ALA A 140 25.74 -6.66 33.39
CA ALA A 140 24.82 -6.14 32.38
C ALA A 140 23.68 -7.11 32.08
N ARG A 141 23.95 -8.43 31.96
CA ARG A 141 22.86 -9.41 31.78
C ARG A 141 21.88 -9.41 32.93
N ASN A 142 22.35 -9.30 34.17
CA ASN A 142 21.47 -9.25 35.33
C ASN A 142 20.60 -7.99 35.33
N GLU A 143 21.17 -6.84 34.99
CA GLU A 143 20.44 -5.57 34.85
C GLU A 143 19.41 -5.64 33.71
N ILE A 144 19.80 -6.13 32.53
CA ILE A 144 18.89 -6.29 31.38
C ILE A 144 17.74 -7.24 31.74
N LYS A 145 18.03 -8.35 32.42
CA LYS A 145 17.00 -9.29 32.85
C LYS A 145 16.03 -8.63 33.83
N LEU A 146 16.55 -7.90 34.82
CA LEU A 146 15.75 -7.15 35.78
C LEU A 146 14.82 -6.16 35.06
N LEU A 147 15.37 -5.34 34.16
CA LEU A 147 14.60 -4.34 33.42
C LEU A 147 13.52 -4.97 32.53
N LEU A 148 13.82 -6.10 31.87
CA LEU A 148 12.83 -6.84 31.09
C LEU A 148 11.73 -7.45 31.97
N ASP A 149 12.07 -8.04 33.12
CA ASP A 149 11.08 -8.59 34.06
C ASP A 149 10.17 -7.48 34.62
N LEU A 150 10.68 -6.25 34.77
CA LEU A 150 9.94 -5.08 35.22
C LEU A 150 9.02 -4.52 34.13
N LEU A 151 9.50 -4.47 32.88
CA LEU A 151 8.70 -4.01 31.73
C LEU A 151 7.61 -5.01 31.35
N PHE A 152 7.92 -6.31 31.42
CA PHE A 152 7.04 -7.40 31.01
C PHE A 152 6.81 -8.39 32.16
N PRO A 153 6.09 -8.00 33.23
CA PRO A 153 5.80 -8.91 34.34
C PRO A 153 5.08 -10.16 33.85
N SER A 154 5.47 -11.33 34.35
CA SER A 154 4.85 -12.60 33.98
C SER A 154 3.34 -12.64 34.29
N GLU A 155 2.59 -13.45 33.56
CA GLU A 155 1.16 -13.66 33.81
C GLU A 155 0.88 -14.12 35.26
N GLU A 156 1.73 -15.00 35.80
CA GLU A 156 1.65 -15.49 37.18
C GLU A 156 1.83 -14.34 38.17
N THR A 157 2.82 -13.48 37.93
CA THR A 157 3.04 -12.27 38.73
C THR A 157 1.81 -11.37 38.68
N LEU A 158 1.26 -11.08 37.50
CA LEU A 158 0.09 -10.22 37.38
C LEU A 158 -1.15 -10.80 38.09
N LEU A 159 -1.39 -12.12 37.98
CA LEU A 159 -2.49 -12.79 38.68
C LEU A 159 -2.40 -12.68 40.20
N ALA A 160 -1.18 -12.72 40.77
CA ALA A 160 -0.99 -12.56 42.21
C ALA A 160 -1.41 -11.16 42.74
N TYR A 161 -1.48 -10.17 41.83
CA TYR A 161 -1.87 -8.78 42.10
C TYR A 161 -3.14 -8.36 41.35
N ALA A 162 -3.94 -9.31 40.85
CA ALA A 162 -5.15 -9.01 40.10
C ALA A 162 -6.37 -9.76 40.63
N ILE A 163 -7.54 -9.14 40.51
CA ILE A 163 -8.84 -9.77 40.79
C ILE A 163 -9.66 -9.91 39.50
N PRO A 164 -10.54 -10.92 39.37
CA PRO A 164 -11.46 -10.99 38.24
C PRO A 164 -12.34 -9.74 38.14
N GLU A 165 -12.67 -9.31 36.92
CA GLU A 165 -13.56 -8.17 36.68
C GLU A 165 -14.91 -8.29 37.41
N SER A 166 -15.44 -9.50 37.54
CA SER A 166 -16.68 -9.77 38.29
C SER A 166 -16.60 -9.38 39.76
N GLU A 167 -15.41 -9.41 40.36
CA GLU A 167 -15.17 -9.01 41.75
C GLU A 167 -14.93 -7.50 41.86
N ALA A 168 -14.32 -6.88 40.85
CA ALA A 168 -14.12 -5.42 40.79
C ALA A 168 -15.45 -4.65 40.66
N ARG A 169 -16.44 -5.22 39.94
CA ARG A 169 -17.76 -4.60 39.69
C ARG A 169 -18.70 -4.59 40.90
N VAL A 170 -18.35 -5.20 42.04
CA VAL A 170 -19.27 -5.36 43.18
C VAL A 170 -19.42 -4.05 43.97
N GLY A 171 -20.17 -3.11 43.40
CA GLY A 171 -20.76 -1.95 44.08
C GLY A 171 -21.92 -2.31 45.02
N SER A 172 -21.87 -3.48 45.68
CA SER A 172 -22.76 -3.70 46.82
C SER A 172 -22.17 -2.93 47.99
N VAL A 173 -22.97 -2.04 48.57
CA VAL A 173 -22.73 -1.27 49.81
C VAL A 173 -22.58 -2.21 51.01
N LYS A 174 -21.69 -3.19 50.92
CA LYS A 174 -21.26 -4.05 52.01
C LYS A 174 -19.93 -3.50 52.47
N LEU A 175 -19.83 -3.28 53.79
CA LEU A 175 -18.72 -2.70 54.54
C LEU A 175 -17.37 -3.47 54.42
N ALA A 176 -17.19 -4.29 53.39
CA ALA A 176 -16.04 -5.17 53.15
C ALA A 176 -15.52 -5.12 51.69
N ALA A 177 -15.90 -4.12 50.89
CA ALA A 177 -15.18 -3.87 49.65
C ALA A 177 -13.73 -3.50 50.00
N PRO A 178 -12.71 -4.07 49.35
CA PRO A 178 -11.34 -3.65 49.55
C PRO A 178 -11.27 -2.14 49.31
N ALA A 179 -10.71 -1.40 50.28
CA ALA A 179 -10.56 0.03 50.12
C ALA A 179 -9.80 0.29 48.83
N PRO A 180 -10.28 1.18 47.93
CA PRO A 180 -9.51 1.57 46.76
C PRO A 180 -8.16 2.05 47.26
N GLN A 181 -7.10 1.32 46.90
CA GLN A 181 -5.77 1.68 47.34
C GLN A 181 -5.36 3.00 46.69
N ALA A 182 -4.47 3.73 47.35
CA ALA A 182 -3.81 4.85 46.70
C ALA A 182 -3.08 4.30 45.47
N ALA A 183 -3.41 4.82 44.28
CA ALA A 183 -2.78 4.44 43.02
C ALA A 183 -1.23 4.52 43.11
N GLU A 184 -0.72 5.39 43.98
CA GLU A 184 0.69 5.55 44.35
C GLU A 184 1.37 4.23 44.73
N ASN A 185 0.71 3.34 45.50
CA ASN A 185 1.31 2.08 45.92
C ASN A 185 1.50 1.09 44.75
N CYS A 186 0.59 1.11 43.76
CA CYS A 186 0.67 0.21 42.62
C CYS A 186 1.62 0.71 41.53
N ALA A 187 1.70 2.03 41.34
CA ALA A 187 2.72 2.63 40.48
C ALA A 187 4.14 2.38 41.03
N GLU A 188 4.32 2.48 42.36
CA GLU A 188 5.59 2.13 43.01
C GLU A 188 5.93 0.64 42.85
N LEU A 189 4.96 -0.27 42.98
CA LEU A 189 5.18 -1.70 42.71
C LEU A 189 5.55 -1.96 41.24
N TRP A 190 4.95 -1.25 40.31
CA TRP A 190 5.32 -1.34 38.88
C TRP A 190 6.74 -0.82 38.63
N SER A 191 7.14 0.28 39.28
CA SER A 191 8.48 0.87 39.11
C SER A 191 9.59 0.16 39.89
N THR A 192 9.30 -0.51 40.98
CA THR A 192 10.30 -1.20 41.81
C THR A 192 10.29 -2.72 41.64
N GLY A 193 9.23 -3.25 41.03
CA GLY A 193 9.01 -4.67 40.81
C GLY A 193 8.04 -5.29 41.81
N PHE A 194 7.35 -6.32 41.34
CA PHE A 194 6.42 -7.09 42.14
C PHE A 194 7.19 -8.06 43.07
N PRO A 195 7.03 -7.97 44.40
CA PRO A 195 7.69 -8.90 45.30
C PRO A 195 7.22 -10.34 45.09
N ALA A 196 8.07 -11.30 45.47
CA ALA A 196 7.78 -12.72 45.31
C ALA A 196 6.46 -13.14 45.99
N ILE A 197 5.75 -14.07 45.35
CA ILE A 197 4.46 -14.59 45.79
C ILE A 197 4.59 -15.17 47.22
N GLY A 198 3.84 -14.61 48.18
CA GLY A 198 3.86 -15.03 49.59
C GLY A 198 3.79 -13.91 50.63
N GLY A 199 3.94 -12.64 50.21
CA GLY A 199 3.62 -11.47 51.03
C GLY A 199 2.11 -11.15 51.06
N SER A 200 1.68 -10.18 51.88
CA SER A 200 0.34 -9.61 51.77
C SER A 200 0.19 -8.94 50.41
N SER A 201 -0.38 -9.64 49.42
CA SER A 201 -0.69 -9.05 48.13
C SER A 201 -1.99 -8.27 48.23
N TYR A 202 -2.00 -7.10 47.62
CA TYR A 202 -3.19 -6.29 47.43
C TYR A 202 -3.43 -6.18 45.92
N PRO A 203 -4.70 -6.15 45.47
CA PRO A 203 -4.99 -6.11 44.05
C PRO A 203 -4.64 -4.74 43.46
N CYS A 204 -3.72 -4.72 42.49
CA CYS A 204 -3.37 -3.56 41.69
C CYS A 204 -4.11 -3.53 40.35
N PHE A 205 -4.59 -4.68 39.88
CA PHE A 205 -5.31 -4.81 38.63
C PHE A 205 -6.66 -5.49 38.85
N PHE A 206 -7.58 -5.25 37.92
CA PHE A 206 -8.57 -6.27 37.61
C PHE A 206 -8.28 -6.83 36.22
N TYR A 207 -8.81 -8.02 35.93
CA TYR A 207 -8.68 -8.60 34.62
C TYR A 207 -10.00 -9.18 34.10
N GLY A 208 -10.16 -9.14 32.78
CA GLY A 208 -11.13 -9.97 32.07
C GLY A 208 -10.45 -10.80 31.01
N GLN A 209 -11.19 -11.74 30.47
CA GLN A 209 -10.68 -12.68 29.49
C GLN A 209 -11.71 -13.02 28.43
N ASN A 210 -11.23 -13.36 27.25
CA ASN A 210 -12.00 -14.01 26.21
C ASN A 210 -11.30 -15.29 25.75
N THR A 211 -12.04 -16.14 25.05
CA THR A 211 -11.50 -17.36 24.46
C THR A 211 -11.94 -17.44 23.01
N VAL A 212 -10.99 -17.65 22.11
CA VAL A 212 -11.23 -17.84 20.67
C VAL A 212 -10.63 -19.18 20.27
N ASP A 213 -11.48 -20.12 19.87
CA ASP A 213 -11.07 -21.49 19.49
C ASP A 213 -10.13 -22.18 20.50
N GLY A 214 -10.44 -22.03 21.80
CA GLY A 214 -9.64 -22.59 22.89
C GLY A 214 -8.39 -21.78 23.28
N VAL A 215 -8.07 -20.69 22.56
CA VAL A 215 -6.98 -19.78 22.91
C VAL A 215 -7.50 -18.71 23.87
N GLU A 216 -6.92 -18.65 25.06
CA GLU A 216 -7.25 -17.66 26.08
C GLU A 216 -6.49 -16.35 25.85
N ASN A 217 -7.22 -15.24 25.84
CA ASN A 217 -6.67 -13.89 25.85
C ASN A 217 -7.13 -13.18 27.12
N ARG A 218 -6.20 -12.57 27.87
CA ARG A 218 -6.50 -11.84 29.10
C ARG A 218 -6.05 -10.39 29.01
N VAL A 219 -6.80 -9.47 29.63
CA VAL A 219 -6.43 -8.05 29.71
C VAL A 219 -6.42 -7.63 31.17
N TYR A 220 -5.28 -7.09 31.63
CA TYR A 220 -5.08 -6.56 32.97
C TYR A 220 -5.14 -5.04 32.95
N MET A 221 -6.07 -4.44 33.69
CA MET A 221 -6.24 -2.99 33.77
C MET A 221 -6.03 -2.51 35.21
N PRO A 222 -5.34 -1.38 35.44
CA PRO A 222 -5.19 -0.78 36.77
C PRO A 222 -6.52 -0.66 37.48
N LEU A 223 -6.60 -1.18 38.71
CA LEU A 223 -7.82 -1.13 39.51
C LEU A 223 -8.25 0.31 39.82
N ALA A 224 -7.30 1.24 39.89
CA ALA A 224 -7.55 2.66 40.06
C ALA A 224 -8.31 3.30 38.88
N TRP A 225 -8.29 2.68 37.70
CA TRP A 225 -9.05 3.15 36.52
C TRP A 225 -10.47 2.58 36.48
N HIS A 226 -10.82 1.69 37.42
CA HIS A 226 -12.17 1.17 37.51
C HIS A 226 -13.18 2.28 37.82
N GLY A 227 -14.19 2.41 36.97
CA GLY A 227 -15.20 3.47 37.00
C GLY A 227 -14.88 4.69 36.13
N ASP A 228 -13.67 4.80 35.58
CA ASP A 228 -13.35 5.82 34.57
C ASP A 228 -13.79 5.34 33.18
N ALA A 229 -14.90 5.89 32.68
CA ALA A 229 -15.46 5.51 31.38
C ALA A 229 -14.48 5.72 30.22
N SER A 230 -13.58 6.70 30.30
CA SER A 230 -12.60 6.97 29.24
C SER A 230 -11.54 5.88 29.15
N LYS A 231 -11.16 5.29 30.29
CA LYS A 231 -10.16 4.21 30.38
C LYS A 231 -10.78 2.83 30.15
N ILE A 232 -11.98 2.61 30.69
CA ILE A 232 -12.74 1.36 30.51
C ILE A 232 -12.97 1.06 29.02
N ALA A 233 -13.24 2.08 28.19
CA ALA A 233 -13.43 1.89 26.76
C ALA A 233 -12.21 1.22 26.10
N TYR A 234 -10.98 1.61 26.47
CA TYR A 234 -9.76 1.01 25.93
C TYR A 234 -9.52 -0.42 26.40
N TYR A 235 -9.94 -0.77 27.62
CA TYR A 235 -9.95 -2.16 28.06
C TYR A 235 -10.88 -3.01 27.20
N GLU A 236 -12.09 -2.51 26.90
CA GLU A 236 -13.04 -3.19 26.01
C GLU A 236 -12.49 -3.28 24.58
N TYR A 237 -11.89 -2.21 24.06
CA TYR A 237 -11.23 -2.20 22.76
C TYR A 237 -10.07 -3.20 22.68
N THR A 238 -9.30 -3.37 23.76
CA THR A 238 -8.21 -4.35 23.82
C THR A 238 -8.75 -5.77 23.73
N LEU A 239 -9.77 -6.09 24.53
CA LEU A 239 -10.44 -7.41 24.46
C LEU A 239 -11.02 -7.67 23.06
N GLU A 240 -11.65 -6.65 22.45
CA GLU A 240 -12.19 -6.72 21.09
C GLU A 240 -11.06 -6.99 20.07
N ALA A 241 -9.97 -6.25 20.15
CA ALA A 241 -8.81 -6.36 19.26
C ALA A 241 -8.11 -7.70 19.34
N MET A 242 -7.82 -8.19 20.55
CA MET A 242 -7.24 -9.52 20.73
C MET A 242 -8.16 -10.61 20.17
N ARG A 243 -9.49 -10.47 20.34
CA ARG A 243 -10.47 -11.41 19.77
C ARG A 243 -10.45 -11.39 18.25
N GLN A 244 -10.48 -10.19 17.66
CA GLN A 244 -10.51 -10.01 16.21
C GLN A 244 -9.21 -10.49 15.57
N ALA A 245 -8.06 -10.12 16.12
CA ALA A 245 -6.74 -10.58 15.68
C ALA A 245 -6.64 -12.12 15.73
N ALA A 246 -7.06 -12.74 16.84
CA ALA A 246 -7.07 -14.21 16.94
C ALA A 246 -7.95 -14.86 15.85
N LEU A 247 -9.16 -14.34 15.60
CA LEU A 247 -10.04 -14.83 14.53
C LEU A 247 -9.39 -14.69 13.14
N THR A 248 -8.64 -13.62 12.91
CA THR A 248 -7.92 -13.39 11.65
C THR A 248 -6.70 -14.31 11.50
N TYR A 249 -5.96 -14.61 12.57
CA TYR A 249 -4.66 -15.30 12.48
C TYR A 249 -4.75 -16.82 12.63
N LEU A 250 -5.74 -17.33 13.38
CA LEU A 250 -5.96 -18.77 13.57
C LEU A 250 -6.02 -19.60 12.26
N PRO A 251 -6.61 -19.13 11.15
CA PRO A 251 -6.58 -19.83 9.87
C PRO A 251 -5.17 -20.13 9.35
N HIS A 252 -4.16 -19.38 9.78
CA HIS A 252 -2.79 -19.49 9.28
C HIS A 252 -1.84 -20.27 10.21
N GLY A 253 -2.27 -20.54 11.45
CA GLY A 253 -1.49 -21.27 12.45
C GLY A 253 -2.06 -21.12 13.86
N PRO A 254 -1.63 -21.96 14.82
CA PRO A 254 -2.04 -21.83 16.21
C PRO A 254 -1.62 -20.49 16.81
N MET A 255 -2.54 -19.84 17.54
CA MET A 255 -2.22 -18.69 18.38
C MET A 255 -1.73 -19.16 19.75
N PRO A 256 -0.67 -18.56 20.33
CA PRO A 256 -0.31 -18.80 21.71
C PRO A 256 -1.35 -18.17 22.64
N ARG A 257 -1.33 -18.55 23.93
CA ARG A 257 -2.02 -17.75 24.96
C ARG A 257 -1.38 -16.37 25.00
N THR A 258 -2.19 -15.32 25.12
CA THR A 258 -1.69 -13.94 25.15
C THR A 258 -2.34 -13.18 26.28
N TYR A 259 -1.61 -12.26 26.90
CA TYR A 259 -2.21 -11.27 27.77
C TYR A 259 -1.73 -9.87 27.42
N ALA A 260 -2.62 -8.89 27.60
CA ALA A 260 -2.28 -7.48 27.55
C ALA A 260 -2.33 -6.88 28.95
N VAL A 261 -1.42 -5.98 29.28
CA VAL A 261 -1.42 -5.22 30.55
C VAL A 261 -1.24 -3.74 30.27
N PHE A 262 -2.10 -2.91 30.86
CA PHE A 262 -1.92 -1.45 30.82
C PHE A 262 -0.86 -1.05 31.85
N ALA A 263 0.24 -0.46 31.36
CA ALA A 263 1.30 0.05 32.19
C ALA A 263 0.81 1.25 33.02
N PHE A 264 1.39 1.42 34.21
CA PHE A 264 1.19 2.65 34.98
C PHE A 264 1.94 3.80 34.31
N ASP A 265 1.38 5.01 34.41
CA ASP A 265 2.06 6.22 33.95
C ASP A 265 3.25 6.52 34.86
N LEU A 266 4.45 6.24 34.34
CA LEU A 266 5.71 6.55 35.01
C LEU A 266 6.34 7.85 34.48
N GLY A 267 5.68 8.56 33.54
CA GLY A 267 6.30 9.66 32.81
C GLY A 267 7.40 9.20 31.86
N ALA A 268 7.14 8.13 31.09
CA ALA A 268 8.11 7.54 30.16
C ALA A 268 8.77 8.60 29.27
N ALA A 269 10.09 8.49 29.09
CA ALA A 269 10.85 9.41 28.24
C ALA A 269 10.64 9.14 26.74
N LEU A 270 10.04 7.99 26.40
CA LEU A 270 9.72 7.56 25.05
C LEU A 270 8.20 7.50 24.88
N ASP A 271 7.69 7.98 23.75
CA ASP A 271 6.27 7.92 23.38
C ASP A 271 5.89 6.53 22.86
N LEU A 272 5.98 5.52 23.72
CA LEU A 272 5.63 4.14 23.37
C LEU A 272 4.11 3.94 23.35
N TYR A 273 3.62 3.11 22.44
CA TYR A 273 2.20 2.77 22.37
C TYR A 273 1.90 1.39 22.92
N ALA A 274 2.38 0.35 22.26
CA ALA A 274 2.24 -1.02 22.71
C ALA A 274 3.47 -1.84 22.29
N GLU A 275 3.75 -2.91 23.02
CA GLU A 275 4.91 -3.75 22.77
C GLU A 275 4.60 -5.19 23.11
N SER A 276 5.14 -6.11 22.34
CA SER A 276 5.14 -7.53 22.65
C SER A 276 6.56 -7.97 22.96
N ALA A 277 6.74 -8.60 24.12
CA ALA A 277 8.08 -9.05 24.49
C ALA A 277 8.53 -10.27 23.67
N GLY A 278 7.61 -10.92 22.95
CA GLY A 278 7.77 -12.26 22.41
C GLY A 278 7.64 -13.35 23.49
N GLN A 279 7.29 -14.56 23.06
CA GLN A 279 6.91 -15.65 23.96
C GLN A 279 8.12 -16.33 24.62
N VAL A 280 8.10 -16.47 25.95
CA VAL A 280 8.97 -17.42 26.66
C VAL A 280 8.33 -18.81 26.61
N ALA A 281 9.11 -19.86 26.35
CA ALA A 281 8.57 -21.20 26.17
C ALA A 281 7.72 -21.66 27.38
N GLY A 282 6.44 -21.96 27.12
CA GLY A 282 5.48 -22.38 28.15
C GLY A 282 4.67 -21.25 28.79
N GLU A 283 5.08 -20.00 28.57
CA GLU A 283 4.39 -18.82 29.08
C GLU A 283 3.43 -18.24 28.04
N ALA A 284 2.49 -17.41 28.49
CA ALA A 284 1.67 -16.60 27.61
C ALA A 284 2.50 -15.45 27.01
N CYS A 285 2.19 -15.03 25.80
CA CYS A 285 2.84 -13.89 25.17
C CYS A 285 2.35 -12.59 25.85
N PRO A 286 3.26 -11.75 26.39
CA PRO A 286 2.89 -10.46 26.96
C PRO A 286 2.75 -9.39 25.89
N ILE A 287 1.73 -8.55 26.03
CA ILE A 287 1.58 -7.26 25.37
C ILE A 287 1.48 -6.19 26.47
N VAL A 288 2.31 -5.16 26.41
CA VAL A 288 2.26 -4.03 27.35
C VAL A 288 1.72 -2.83 26.60
N ILE A 289 0.69 -2.18 27.16
CA ILE A 289 0.04 -1.01 26.58
C ILE A 289 0.39 0.21 27.42
N TYR A 290 1.06 1.18 26.81
CA TYR A 290 1.53 2.38 27.48
C TYR A 290 0.47 3.49 27.44
N PRO A 291 0.49 4.43 28.40
CA PRO A 291 -0.49 5.51 28.46
C PRO A 291 -0.66 6.34 27.16
N PRO A 292 0.39 6.65 26.37
CA PRO A 292 0.23 7.39 25.12
C PRO A 292 -0.69 6.70 24.10
N ALA A 293 -0.81 5.37 24.10
CA ALA A 293 -1.73 4.65 23.22
C ALA A 293 -3.21 5.02 23.45
N LEU A 294 -3.54 5.50 24.65
CA LEU A 294 -4.90 5.94 25.00
C LEU A 294 -5.29 7.28 24.35
N LEU A 295 -4.36 7.93 23.66
CA LEU A 295 -4.60 9.14 22.87
C LEU A 295 -4.96 8.81 21.42
N MET A 296 -4.82 7.56 20.99
CA MET A 296 -5.11 7.11 19.63
C MET A 296 -6.62 7.02 19.40
N GLU A 297 -7.07 7.23 18.16
CA GLU A 297 -8.46 6.94 17.82
C GLU A 297 -8.78 5.44 18.02
N PRO A 298 -10.02 5.06 18.41
CA PRO A 298 -10.35 3.68 18.77
C PRO A 298 -10.00 2.63 17.71
N GLY A 299 -10.16 2.94 16.43
CA GLY A 299 -9.80 2.03 15.34
C GLY A 299 -8.29 1.79 15.29
N THR A 300 -7.53 2.88 15.30
CA THR A 300 -6.06 2.91 15.28
C THR A 300 -5.47 2.16 16.47
N PHE A 301 -6.02 2.39 17.67
CA PHE A 301 -5.64 1.65 18.87
C PHE A 301 -5.86 0.13 18.69
N LYS A 302 -7.04 -0.27 18.19
CA LYS A 302 -7.35 -1.68 17.97
C LYS A 302 -6.44 -2.33 16.92
N GLN A 303 -6.08 -1.61 15.86
CA GLN A 303 -5.14 -2.09 14.85
C GLN A 303 -3.72 -2.25 15.45
N ALA A 304 -3.26 -1.33 16.30
CA ALA A 304 -1.98 -1.48 17.00
C ALA A 304 -1.96 -2.72 17.92
N ILE A 305 -3.04 -3.00 18.65
CA ILE A 305 -3.14 -4.25 19.44
C ILE A 305 -3.12 -5.49 18.53
N ALA A 306 -3.74 -5.42 17.34
CA ALA A 306 -3.68 -6.53 16.37
C ALA A 306 -2.27 -6.75 15.82
N HIS A 307 -1.51 -5.67 15.57
CA HIS A 307 -0.09 -5.73 15.21
C HIS A 307 0.73 -6.50 16.25
N GLU A 308 0.60 -6.13 17.54
CA GLU A 308 1.29 -6.83 18.63
C GLU A 308 0.85 -8.29 18.79
N MET A 309 -0.43 -8.59 18.57
CA MET A 309 -0.94 -9.96 18.53
C MET A 309 -0.29 -10.78 17.39
N PHE A 310 0.05 -10.16 16.26
CA PHE A 310 0.72 -10.85 15.17
C PHE A 310 2.18 -11.16 15.51
N HIS A 311 2.89 -10.32 16.26
CA HIS A 311 4.20 -10.70 16.78
C HIS A 311 4.14 -11.95 17.67
N CYS A 312 3.13 -12.07 18.55
CA CYS A 312 2.89 -13.30 19.30
C CYS A 312 2.65 -14.51 18.37
N PHE A 313 1.88 -14.34 17.28
CA PHE A 313 1.71 -15.38 16.26
C PHE A 313 3.04 -15.76 15.60
N GLN A 314 3.87 -14.78 15.23
CA GLN A 314 5.15 -15.00 14.58
C GLN A 314 6.10 -15.82 15.48
N GLU A 315 6.16 -15.51 16.78
CA GLU A 315 6.98 -16.26 17.73
C GLU A 315 6.61 -17.75 17.76
N GLN A 316 5.30 -18.02 17.86
CA GLN A 316 4.77 -19.38 17.92
C GLN A 316 4.94 -20.15 16.60
N ASN A 317 4.86 -19.48 15.44
CA ASN A 317 4.70 -20.15 14.13
C ASN A 317 5.91 -20.04 13.19
N ILE A 318 6.71 -18.99 13.32
CA ILE A 318 7.84 -18.66 12.44
C ILE A 318 9.18 -18.95 13.15
N ARG A 319 9.14 -19.41 14.41
CA ARG A 319 10.24 -19.98 15.23
C ARG A 319 11.44 -19.05 15.44
N ARG A 320 11.32 -17.96 16.21
CA ARG A 320 12.50 -17.15 16.61
C ARG A 320 13.37 -17.90 17.63
N GLY A 321 14.24 -18.79 17.14
CA GLY A 321 15.15 -19.58 17.96
C GLY A 321 16.34 -18.78 18.51
N ALA A 322 17.24 -19.47 19.21
CA ALA A 322 18.50 -18.89 19.66
C ALA A 322 19.33 -18.36 18.47
N GLY A 323 19.83 -17.13 18.59
CA GLY A 323 20.60 -16.45 17.54
C GLY A 323 19.80 -15.55 16.60
N TYR A 324 18.50 -15.34 16.87
CA TYR A 324 17.65 -14.38 16.17
C TYR A 324 18.33 -12.99 16.10
N ASP A 325 18.56 -12.48 14.89
CA ASP A 325 19.05 -11.12 14.67
C ASP A 325 17.86 -10.21 14.32
N PRO A 326 17.36 -9.42 15.30
CA PRO A 326 16.22 -8.54 15.08
C PRO A 326 16.47 -7.47 14.03
N VAL A 327 17.72 -7.05 13.84
CA VAL A 327 18.05 -6.02 12.83
C VAL A 327 17.85 -6.59 11.44
N MET A 328 18.33 -7.82 11.23
CA MET A 328 18.18 -8.51 9.96
C MET A 328 16.73 -8.90 9.69
N ALA A 329 15.99 -9.29 10.72
CA ALA A 329 14.61 -9.77 10.59
C ALA A 329 13.55 -8.66 10.58
N ALA A 330 13.85 -7.45 11.05
CA ALA A 330 12.91 -6.34 11.21
C ALA A 330 12.05 -6.10 9.95
N TRP A 331 12.65 -6.23 8.77
CA TRP A 331 11.95 -5.94 7.52
C TRP A 331 10.76 -6.86 7.24
N PHE A 332 10.84 -8.13 7.63
CA PHE A 332 9.74 -9.07 7.48
C PHE A 332 8.93 -9.24 8.76
N VAL A 333 9.54 -9.00 9.93
CA VAL A 333 8.83 -9.05 11.21
C VAL A 333 7.84 -7.90 11.33
N GLU A 334 8.31 -6.65 11.20
CA GLU A 334 7.47 -5.46 11.35
C GLU A 334 6.56 -5.27 10.13
N GLY A 335 7.13 -5.40 8.93
CA GLY A 335 6.36 -5.24 7.69
C GLY A 335 5.20 -6.23 7.59
N SER A 336 5.36 -7.48 8.04
CA SER A 336 4.24 -8.43 8.04
C SER A 336 3.27 -8.23 9.20
N ALA A 337 3.73 -7.76 10.38
CA ALA A 337 2.82 -7.41 11.47
C ALA A 337 1.88 -6.26 11.10
N GLU A 338 2.39 -5.24 10.40
CA GLU A 338 1.57 -4.15 9.86
C GLU A 338 0.55 -4.66 8.82
N TYR A 339 0.99 -5.52 7.90
CA TYR A 339 0.08 -6.10 6.91
C TYR A 339 -1.02 -6.96 7.55
N PHE A 340 -0.68 -7.84 8.50
CA PHE A 340 -1.67 -8.68 9.18
C PHE A 340 -2.54 -7.90 10.16
N SER A 341 -2.08 -6.77 10.70
CA SER A 341 -2.96 -5.86 11.46
C SER A 341 -4.01 -5.22 10.56
N ASN A 342 -3.64 -4.86 9.33
CA ASN A 342 -4.58 -4.38 8.30
C ASN A 342 -5.61 -5.46 7.92
N LEU A 343 -5.21 -6.74 7.87
CA LEU A 343 -6.16 -7.85 7.67
C LEU A 343 -7.20 -7.95 8.80
N ALA A 344 -6.82 -7.65 10.04
CA ALA A 344 -7.74 -7.65 11.17
C ALA A 344 -8.67 -6.42 11.17
N TYR A 345 -8.19 -5.27 10.68
CA TYR A 345 -8.87 -3.98 10.69
C TYR A 345 -8.77 -3.24 9.34
N PRO A 346 -9.43 -3.75 8.29
CA PRO A 346 -9.19 -3.31 6.91
C PRO A 346 -9.65 -1.89 6.57
N GLU A 347 -10.41 -1.21 7.45
CA GLU A 347 -10.96 0.12 7.21
C GLU A 347 -10.32 1.22 8.09
N VAL A 348 -9.28 0.88 8.86
CA VAL A 348 -8.66 1.80 9.84
C VAL A 348 -7.49 2.56 9.23
N ASP A 349 -6.78 1.97 8.27
CA ASP A 349 -5.70 2.59 7.49
C ASP A 349 -4.52 3.12 8.35
N TYR A 350 -4.28 2.56 9.54
CA TYR A 350 -3.21 3.07 10.43
C TYR A 350 -1.81 2.93 9.81
N GLU A 351 -1.61 1.95 8.94
CA GLU A 351 -0.34 1.71 8.26
C GLU A 351 0.01 2.83 7.27
N TYR A 352 -0.94 3.69 6.89
CA TYR A 352 -0.71 4.78 5.93
C TYR A 352 0.37 5.75 6.40
N ARG A 353 0.57 5.87 7.72
CA ARG A 353 1.64 6.68 8.33
C ARG A 353 3.04 6.30 7.83
N ASN A 354 3.24 5.05 7.44
CA ASN A 354 4.53 4.52 7.00
C ASN A 354 4.85 4.78 5.52
N ILE A 355 3.86 5.23 4.71
CA ILE A 355 4.02 5.32 3.24
C ILE A 355 5.03 6.37 2.83
N GLN A 356 5.02 7.55 3.46
CA GLN A 356 5.96 8.62 3.10
C GLN A 356 7.41 8.16 3.32
N LYS A 357 7.68 7.60 4.50
CA LYS A 357 9.00 7.05 4.87
C LYS A 357 9.42 5.91 3.93
N LEU A 358 8.51 5.00 3.59
CA LEU A 358 8.74 3.96 2.57
C LEU A 358 9.13 4.59 1.22
N ASN A 359 8.35 5.56 0.76
CA ASN A 359 8.57 6.24 -0.51
C ASN A 359 9.98 6.85 -0.50
N GLU A 360 10.32 7.69 0.46
CA GLU A 360 11.64 8.32 0.51
C GLU A 360 12.80 7.31 0.64
N ARG A 361 12.70 6.34 1.54
CA ARG A 361 13.81 5.41 1.85
C ARG A 361 14.01 4.32 0.81
N SER A 362 12.96 3.86 0.13
CA SER A 362 13.06 2.82 -0.91
C SER A 362 13.89 3.24 -2.13
N LEU A 363 14.19 4.53 -2.29
CA LEU A 363 15.09 5.05 -3.33
C LEU A 363 16.53 4.59 -3.15
N THR A 364 16.95 4.33 -1.91
CA THR A 364 18.36 4.11 -1.55
C THR A 364 18.57 2.88 -0.68
N LEU A 365 17.55 2.45 0.06
CA LEU A 365 17.61 1.29 0.94
C LEU A 365 17.00 0.05 0.27
N PRO A 366 17.63 -1.13 0.42
CA PRO A 366 17.11 -2.37 -0.12
C PRO A 366 15.93 -2.87 0.72
N LEU A 367 15.09 -3.72 0.13
CA LEU A 367 13.92 -4.32 0.78
C LEU A 367 14.23 -4.81 2.21
N HIS A 368 15.33 -5.54 2.42
CA HIS A 368 15.69 -6.10 3.72
C HIS A 368 16.15 -5.08 4.79
N ARG A 369 16.18 -3.78 4.45
CA ARG A 369 16.52 -2.66 5.36
C ARG A 369 15.36 -1.69 5.58
N LEU A 370 14.16 -2.07 5.15
CA LEU A 370 12.93 -1.31 5.37
C LEU A 370 12.09 -2.06 6.42
N ALA A 371 11.94 -1.55 7.64
CA ALA A 371 11.13 -2.18 8.69
C ALA A 371 9.62 -2.06 8.40
N TYR A 372 8.88 -1.27 9.17
CA TYR A 372 7.43 -1.03 8.99
C TYR A 372 7.04 -0.70 7.55
N GLY A 373 7.86 0.09 6.83
CA GLY A 373 7.60 0.46 5.44
C GLY A 373 7.38 -0.73 4.49
N ASN A 374 7.86 -1.92 4.80
CA ASN A 374 7.62 -3.10 3.96
C ASN A 374 6.21 -3.64 4.00
N PHE A 375 5.33 -3.11 4.86
CA PHE A 375 3.91 -3.49 4.87
C PHE A 375 3.29 -3.46 3.48
N LEU A 376 3.67 -2.49 2.64
CA LEU A 376 3.09 -2.32 1.30
C LEU A 376 3.56 -3.42 0.32
N PHE A 377 4.79 -3.92 0.50
CA PHE A 377 5.27 -5.09 -0.23
C PHE A 377 4.51 -6.35 0.19
N PHE A 378 4.30 -6.55 1.50
CA PHE A 378 3.51 -7.68 2.00
C PHE A 378 2.04 -7.60 1.57
N GLN A 379 1.46 -6.40 1.55
CA GLN A 379 0.12 -6.17 1.01
C GLN A 379 0.05 -6.54 -0.47
N HIS A 380 1.03 -6.13 -1.29
CA HIS A 380 1.09 -6.53 -2.69
C HIS A 380 1.24 -8.05 -2.84
N MET A 381 2.09 -8.68 -2.03
CA MET A 381 2.27 -10.13 -2.00
C MET A 381 0.96 -10.85 -1.65
N GLY A 382 0.26 -10.41 -0.61
CA GLY A 382 -1.04 -10.94 -0.20
C GLY A 382 -2.09 -10.79 -1.29
N ASN A 383 -2.16 -9.62 -1.94
CA ASN A 383 -3.07 -9.37 -3.05
C ASN A 383 -2.81 -10.29 -4.26
N GLN A 384 -1.55 -10.64 -4.55
CA GLN A 384 -1.18 -11.48 -5.70
C GLN A 384 -1.22 -12.97 -5.40
N TRP A 385 -0.76 -13.39 -4.23
CA TRP A 385 -0.49 -14.79 -3.90
C TRP A 385 -1.31 -15.33 -2.73
N GLY A 386 -2.01 -14.47 -1.99
CA GLY A 386 -2.78 -14.83 -0.80
C GLY A 386 -1.96 -14.84 0.50
N ASP A 387 -2.65 -14.70 1.61
CA ASP A 387 -2.08 -14.55 2.95
C ASP A 387 -1.26 -15.78 3.37
N GLU A 388 -1.67 -16.99 2.97
CA GLU A 388 -0.92 -18.22 3.25
C GLU A 388 0.48 -18.21 2.61
N LYS A 389 0.61 -17.59 1.43
CA LYS A 389 1.91 -17.47 0.75
C LYS A 389 2.81 -16.46 1.44
N VAL A 390 2.25 -15.43 2.06
CA VAL A 390 3.00 -14.54 2.95
C VAL A 390 3.55 -15.35 4.12
N ILE A 391 2.73 -16.14 4.81
CA ILE A 391 3.18 -16.97 5.94
C ILE A 391 4.23 -18.02 5.54
N GLU A 392 4.10 -18.66 4.37
CA GLU A 392 5.10 -19.58 3.83
C GLU A 392 6.45 -18.89 3.62
N MET A 393 6.43 -17.67 3.08
CA MET A 393 7.62 -16.85 2.88
C MET A 393 8.27 -16.46 4.19
N LEU A 394 7.49 -16.01 5.18
CA LEU A 394 8.02 -15.68 6.51
C LEU A 394 8.73 -16.88 7.16
N LYS A 395 8.18 -18.09 7.02
CA LYS A 395 8.80 -19.34 7.50
C LYS A 395 10.08 -19.72 6.75
N ALA A 396 10.26 -19.22 5.53
CA ALA A 396 11.44 -19.48 4.70
C ALA A 396 12.57 -18.46 4.92
N MET A 397 12.29 -17.32 5.56
CA MET A 397 13.30 -16.30 5.81
C MET A 397 14.28 -16.74 6.89
N PRO A 398 15.58 -16.42 6.73
CA PRO A 398 16.57 -16.67 7.76
C PRO A 398 16.27 -15.79 8.96
N LEU A 399 16.41 -16.37 10.15
CA LEU A 399 16.23 -15.65 11.41
C LEU A 399 17.57 -15.17 11.99
N THR A 400 18.67 -15.71 11.48
CA THR A 400 20.04 -15.47 11.95
C THR A 400 20.94 -15.23 10.75
N GLY A 401 22.07 -14.57 10.96
CA GLY A 401 23.11 -14.42 9.94
C GLY A 401 23.28 -12.97 9.50
N SER A 402 23.90 -12.78 8.34
CA SER A 402 24.20 -11.47 7.78
C SER A 402 23.06 -10.96 6.87
N PHE A 403 23.07 -9.67 6.56
CA PHE A 403 22.20 -9.12 5.50
C PHE A 403 22.41 -9.82 4.15
N GLN A 404 23.60 -10.35 3.90
CA GLN A 404 23.87 -11.14 2.70
C GLN A 404 23.09 -12.46 2.69
N ASP A 405 22.91 -13.09 3.85
CA ASP A 405 22.10 -14.30 3.99
C ASP A 405 20.62 -14.02 3.78
N ALA A 406 20.12 -12.87 4.28
CA ALA A 406 18.77 -12.39 4.00
C ALA A 406 18.55 -12.17 2.50
N LEU A 407 19.48 -11.48 1.83
CA LEU A 407 19.44 -11.30 0.37
C LEU A 407 19.47 -12.63 -0.38
N ASN A 408 20.33 -13.56 0.02
CA ASN A 408 20.41 -14.89 -0.59
C ASN A 408 19.07 -15.63 -0.47
N ALA A 409 18.40 -15.54 0.68
CA ALA A 409 17.10 -16.17 0.90
C ALA A 409 15.97 -15.52 0.08
N ILE A 410 15.96 -14.19 -0.03
CA ILE A 410 15.03 -13.45 -0.91
C ILE A 410 15.21 -13.91 -2.37
N VAL A 411 16.45 -13.95 -2.87
CA VAL A 411 16.74 -14.40 -4.25
C VAL A 411 16.38 -15.87 -4.46
N ALA A 412 16.60 -16.72 -3.46
CA ALA A 412 16.29 -18.14 -3.54
C ALA A 412 14.79 -18.45 -3.45
N TYR A 413 13.95 -17.52 -2.95
CA TYR A 413 12.52 -17.75 -2.81
C TYR A 413 11.83 -17.75 -4.19
N PRO A 414 11.18 -18.86 -4.60
CA PRO A 414 10.63 -19.00 -5.95
C PRO A 414 9.64 -17.89 -6.31
N GLY A 415 9.88 -17.22 -7.44
CA GLY A 415 9.02 -16.17 -7.98
C GLY A 415 9.12 -14.81 -7.28
N LEU A 416 9.90 -14.67 -6.19
CA LEU A 416 9.95 -13.42 -5.43
C LEU A 416 10.54 -12.26 -6.23
N ILE A 417 11.48 -12.54 -7.13
CA ILE A 417 12.06 -11.53 -8.03
C ILE A 417 10.99 -10.95 -8.96
N ASP A 418 10.18 -11.81 -9.59
CA ASP A 418 9.10 -11.37 -10.48
C ASP A 418 8.00 -10.64 -9.69
N LEU A 419 7.70 -11.11 -8.47
CA LEU A 419 6.79 -10.42 -7.56
C LEU A 419 7.32 -9.04 -7.19
N TYR A 420 8.59 -8.91 -6.82
CA TYR A 420 9.17 -7.63 -6.43
C TYR A 420 9.22 -6.64 -7.60
N GLU A 421 9.48 -7.11 -8.82
CA GLU A 421 9.34 -6.27 -10.00
C GLU A 421 7.88 -5.84 -10.22
N SER A 422 6.92 -6.76 -10.08
CA SER A 422 5.50 -6.41 -10.19
C SER A 422 5.06 -5.43 -9.11
N TYR A 423 5.63 -5.51 -7.91
CA TYR A 423 5.44 -4.57 -6.82
C TYR A 423 6.01 -3.20 -7.18
N ALA A 424 7.25 -3.12 -7.69
CA ALA A 424 7.85 -1.86 -8.14
C ALA A 424 6.95 -1.15 -9.18
N ARG A 425 6.40 -1.93 -10.12
CA ARG A 425 5.46 -1.46 -11.13
C ARG A 425 4.16 -0.94 -10.53
N ALA A 426 3.53 -1.72 -9.64
CA ALA A 426 2.29 -1.33 -8.97
C ALA A 426 2.49 -0.12 -8.05
N PHE A 427 3.62 -0.06 -7.34
CA PHE A 427 3.98 1.05 -6.46
C PHE A 427 4.09 2.37 -7.23
N LEU A 428 4.87 2.37 -8.30
CA LEU A 428 5.04 3.55 -9.15
C LEU A 428 3.74 3.98 -9.86
N ALA A 429 2.88 3.03 -10.18
CA ALA A 429 1.58 3.33 -10.78
C ALA A 429 0.49 3.71 -9.77
N ASN A 430 0.79 3.73 -8.47
CA ASN A 430 -0.18 3.87 -7.38
C ASN A 430 -1.34 2.85 -7.46
N GLN A 431 -1.01 1.60 -7.81
CA GLN A 431 -1.96 0.50 -8.06
C GLN A 431 -1.96 -0.56 -6.96
N VAL A 432 -1.28 -0.32 -5.83
CA VAL A 432 -1.36 -1.21 -4.68
C VAL A 432 -2.63 -0.85 -3.89
N ALA A 433 -3.54 -1.80 -3.79
CA ALA A 433 -4.73 -1.68 -2.95
C ALA A 433 -4.46 -2.23 -1.55
N ASP A 434 -5.03 -1.61 -0.53
CA ASP A 434 -5.10 -2.12 0.84
C ASP A 434 -6.09 -3.30 0.94
N THR A 435 -6.30 -3.78 2.16
CA THR A 435 -7.19 -4.91 2.44
C THR A 435 -8.67 -4.58 2.20
N SER A 436 -9.10 -3.31 2.34
CA SER A 436 -10.45 -2.89 1.93
C SER A 436 -10.63 -2.87 0.41
N GLY A 437 -9.53 -2.85 -0.33
CA GLY A 437 -9.48 -2.69 -1.78
C GLY A 437 -9.43 -1.23 -2.23
N ILE A 438 -9.14 -0.30 -1.32
CA ILE A 438 -8.87 1.12 -1.63
C ILE A 438 -7.39 1.24 -2.00
N LEU A 439 -7.07 2.12 -2.95
CA LEU A 439 -5.69 2.40 -3.32
C LEU A 439 -5.04 3.30 -2.27
N TYR A 440 -3.80 2.99 -1.91
CA TYR A 440 -3.04 3.81 -0.98
C TYR A 440 -2.86 5.26 -1.51
N PRO A 441 -2.99 6.30 -0.67
CA PRO A 441 -2.97 7.68 -1.10
C PRO A 441 -1.54 8.25 -1.09
N TYR A 442 -0.73 7.93 -2.10
CA TYR A 442 0.60 8.55 -2.24
C TYR A 442 0.93 8.96 -3.66
N THR A 443 1.96 9.80 -3.76
CA THR A 443 2.59 10.18 -5.03
C THR A 443 4.04 9.70 -4.99
N PRO A 444 4.49 8.86 -5.93
CA PRO A 444 5.87 8.41 -5.98
C PRO A 444 6.87 9.58 -6.02
N VAL A 445 7.87 9.53 -5.15
CA VAL A 445 9.00 10.48 -5.17
C VAL A 445 10.06 9.99 -6.15
N PHE A 446 10.68 10.85 -6.95
CA PHE A 446 11.74 10.44 -7.88
C PHE A 446 13.11 10.90 -7.39
N ALA A 447 14.13 10.05 -7.49
CA ALA A 447 15.50 10.43 -7.11
C ALA A 447 16.05 11.55 -8.00
N ARG A 448 15.66 11.54 -9.29
CA ARG A 448 16.11 12.49 -10.30
C ARG A 448 15.00 12.78 -11.31
N THR A 449 15.10 13.93 -11.95
CA THR A 449 14.39 14.23 -13.21
C THR A 449 15.41 14.48 -14.31
N THR A 450 15.32 13.74 -15.41
CA THR A 450 16.19 13.92 -16.59
C THR A 450 15.39 14.46 -17.76
N LEU A 451 15.89 15.55 -18.34
CA LEU A 451 15.29 16.23 -19.48
C LEU A 451 16.01 15.83 -20.77
N PHE A 452 15.31 15.17 -21.69
CA PHE A 452 15.81 14.83 -23.01
C PHE A 452 15.41 15.90 -24.03
N GLY A 453 16.37 16.75 -24.38
CA GLY A 453 16.27 17.70 -25.49
C GLY A 453 16.89 17.21 -26.81
N GLY A 454 17.41 15.98 -26.84
CA GLY A 454 18.13 15.41 -27.97
C GLY A 454 18.64 14.01 -27.63
N SER A 455 19.54 13.47 -28.46
CA SER A 455 20.20 12.20 -28.17
C SER A 455 21.09 12.33 -26.94
N GLN A 456 21.01 11.37 -26.02
CA GLN A 456 21.75 11.38 -24.77
C GLN A 456 21.99 9.95 -24.29
N ASN A 457 23.18 9.69 -23.77
CA ASN A 457 23.46 8.48 -22.99
C ASN A 457 23.46 8.82 -21.50
N GLY A 458 23.16 7.83 -20.67
CA GLY A 458 23.26 7.98 -19.23
C GLY A 458 23.32 6.62 -18.53
N GLU A 459 23.29 6.68 -17.21
CA GLU A 459 23.36 5.53 -16.33
C GLU A 459 22.20 5.57 -15.33
N LEU A 460 21.59 4.41 -15.09
CA LEU A 460 20.61 4.18 -14.05
C LEU A 460 21.27 3.35 -12.92
N PRO A 461 21.44 3.93 -11.72
CA PRO A 461 21.87 3.19 -10.55
C PRO A 461 20.92 2.03 -10.25
N HIS A 462 21.48 0.91 -9.82
CA HIS A 462 20.71 -0.17 -9.24
C HIS A 462 21.50 -0.87 -8.15
N ASN A 463 20.76 -1.32 -7.15
CA ASN A 463 21.25 -2.13 -6.05
C ASN A 463 20.28 -3.29 -5.84
N ALA A 464 20.75 -4.38 -5.22
CA ALA A 464 19.92 -5.55 -4.94
C ALA A 464 18.67 -5.14 -4.13
N PHE A 465 17.49 -5.28 -4.74
CA PHE A 465 16.19 -4.94 -4.13
C PHE A 465 16.06 -3.48 -3.64
N VAL A 466 16.76 -2.53 -4.26
CA VAL A 466 16.52 -1.09 -4.10
C VAL A 466 15.64 -0.61 -5.24
N LEU A 467 14.53 0.07 -4.95
CA LEU A 467 13.64 0.65 -5.95
C LEU A 467 14.12 2.04 -6.37
N TYR A 468 15.23 2.08 -7.11
CA TYR A 468 15.67 3.33 -7.74
C TYR A 468 14.65 3.74 -8.80
N ARG A 469 14.30 5.02 -8.82
CA ARG A 469 13.31 5.57 -9.76
C ARG A 469 13.61 7.00 -10.16
N GLU A 470 13.34 7.28 -11.42
CA GLU A 470 13.68 8.51 -12.10
C GLU A 470 12.55 8.96 -13.02
N LYS A 471 12.34 10.28 -13.08
CA LYS A 471 11.40 10.90 -14.00
C LYS A 471 12.12 11.31 -15.28
N PHE A 472 11.69 10.77 -16.42
CA PHE A 472 12.17 11.16 -17.74
C PHE A 472 11.20 12.11 -18.41
N ILE A 473 11.70 13.23 -18.92
CA ILE A 473 10.92 14.25 -19.61
C ILE A 473 11.48 14.42 -21.03
N TYR A 474 10.69 14.04 -22.04
CA TYR A 474 11.07 14.17 -23.45
C TYR A 474 10.48 15.45 -24.04
N GLN A 475 11.36 16.33 -24.55
CA GLN A 475 10.96 17.60 -25.13
C GLN A 475 10.22 17.43 -26.47
N PRO A 476 9.25 18.31 -26.80
CA PRO A 476 8.47 18.23 -28.04
C PRO A 476 9.30 18.25 -29.33
N GLY A 477 8.67 17.84 -30.44
CA GLY A 477 9.19 17.98 -31.80
C GLY A 477 10.19 16.91 -32.24
N ARG A 478 10.29 15.77 -31.52
CA ARG A 478 11.25 14.71 -31.80
C ARG A 478 10.66 13.32 -31.62
N GLU A 479 11.24 12.35 -32.30
CA GLU A 479 11.03 10.94 -32.04
C GLU A 479 12.24 10.41 -31.28
N TYR A 480 12.02 9.86 -30.10
CA TYR A 480 13.07 9.29 -29.25
C TYR A 480 13.00 7.77 -29.32
N THR A 481 14.12 7.11 -29.54
CA THR A 481 14.29 5.67 -29.31
C THR A 481 15.15 5.49 -28.07
N PHE A 482 14.57 4.95 -27.01
CA PHE A 482 15.30 4.53 -25.83
C PHE A 482 15.76 3.10 -26.00
N SER A 483 16.98 2.83 -25.57
CA SER A 483 17.56 1.49 -25.49
C SER A 483 18.36 1.37 -24.20
N THR A 484 18.24 0.22 -23.55
CA THR A 484 19.18 -0.18 -22.49
C THR A 484 20.35 -0.91 -23.11
N GLY A 485 21.56 -0.65 -22.61
CA GLY A 485 22.72 -1.49 -22.89
C GLY A 485 22.59 -2.85 -22.18
N ILE A 486 23.55 -3.75 -22.44
CA ILE A 486 23.71 -4.96 -21.62
C ILE A 486 23.91 -4.49 -20.18
N SER A 487 22.92 -4.73 -19.30
CA SER A 487 23.08 -4.37 -17.89
C SER A 487 24.28 -5.13 -17.35
N ARG A 488 25.31 -4.41 -16.91
CA ARG A 488 26.35 -5.01 -16.09
C ARG A 488 25.62 -5.35 -14.78
N ASN A 489 25.43 -6.64 -14.48
CA ASN A 489 24.90 -7.17 -13.20
C ASN A 489 23.38 -7.37 -13.04
N GLU A 490 22.67 -7.89 -14.06
CA GLU A 490 21.30 -8.43 -13.92
C GLU A 490 20.29 -7.40 -13.36
N ALA A 491 20.22 -6.20 -13.94
CA ALA A 491 19.21 -5.21 -13.57
C ALA A 491 17.89 -5.46 -14.31
N ARG A 492 16.76 -5.24 -13.64
CA ARG A 492 15.46 -5.08 -14.30
C ARG A 492 15.12 -3.60 -14.37
N ILE A 493 14.75 -3.17 -15.57
CA ILE A 493 14.41 -1.79 -15.88
C ILE A 493 13.05 -1.79 -16.53
N GLY A 494 12.17 -0.94 -16.04
CA GLY A 494 10.88 -0.69 -16.65
C GLY A 494 10.65 0.81 -16.74
N THR A 495 9.95 1.23 -17.80
CA THR A 495 9.44 2.60 -17.91
C THR A 495 7.95 2.56 -18.19
N ALA A 496 7.26 3.62 -17.81
CA ALA A 496 5.86 3.83 -18.14
C ALA A 496 5.55 5.33 -18.22
N PRO A 497 4.62 5.76 -19.09
CA PRO A 497 4.07 7.11 -19.02
C PRO A 497 3.48 7.40 -17.63
N ILE A 498 3.73 8.58 -17.07
CA ILE A 498 3.18 8.94 -15.74
C ILE A 498 1.65 9.02 -15.75
N GLU A 499 1.08 9.64 -16.79
CA GLU A 499 -0.38 9.80 -16.91
C GLU A 499 -1.11 8.46 -17.12
N PHE A 500 -0.44 7.51 -17.76
CA PHE A 500 -1.01 6.23 -18.18
C PHE A 500 0.01 5.11 -17.99
N PRO A 501 0.15 4.60 -16.75
CA PRO A 501 1.18 3.62 -16.40
C PRO A 501 1.05 2.30 -17.19
N ALA A 502 1.73 2.23 -18.34
CA ALA A 502 1.78 1.06 -19.18
C ALA A 502 3.24 0.65 -19.37
N TRP A 503 3.64 -0.38 -18.63
CA TRP A 503 5.05 -0.78 -18.51
C TRP A 503 5.60 -1.33 -19.82
N GLN A 504 6.71 -0.74 -20.26
CA GLN A 504 7.37 -1.05 -21.53
C GLN A 504 8.58 -1.97 -21.33
N ALA A 505 8.92 -2.68 -22.41
CA ALA A 505 10.17 -3.41 -22.52
C ALA A 505 11.39 -2.46 -22.49
N PRO A 506 12.62 -2.96 -22.29
CA PRO A 506 13.82 -2.13 -22.14
C PRO A 506 14.26 -1.34 -23.38
N THR A 507 13.55 -1.51 -24.52
CA THR A 507 13.71 -0.71 -25.72
C THR A 507 12.33 -0.20 -26.13
N TRP A 508 12.21 1.11 -26.30
CA TRP A 508 10.93 1.73 -26.63
C TRP A 508 11.10 3.00 -27.45
N GLN A 509 10.00 3.45 -28.06
CA GLN A 509 9.95 4.67 -28.84
C GLN A 509 8.94 5.65 -28.24
N VAL A 510 9.32 6.93 -28.23
CA VAL A 510 8.49 8.04 -27.76
C VAL A 510 8.41 9.07 -28.88
N ASP A 511 7.22 9.26 -29.43
CA ASP A 511 6.96 10.35 -30.36
C ASP A 511 6.46 11.57 -29.58
N THR A 512 7.27 12.64 -29.51
CA THR A 512 6.93 13.92 -28.89
C THR A 512 6.53 15.00 -29.89
N SER A 513 6.21 14.65 -31.15
CA SER A 513 5.94 15.63 -32.22
C SER A 513 5.00 16.77 -31.80
N CYS A 514 4.01 16.47 -30.94
CA CYS A 514 3.00 17.44 -30.53
C CYS A 514 3.07 17.87 -29.06
N ASN A 515 3.59 17.03 -28.16
CA ASN A 515 3.52 17.27 -26.72
C ASN A 515 4.80 16.85 -26.01
N GLN A 516 5.09 17.52 -24.90
CA GLN A 516 6.08 17.04 -23.94
C GLN A 516 5.56 15.77 -23.29
N TRP A 517 6.45 14.82 -23.05
CA TRP A 517 6.06 13.55 -22.45
C TRP A 517 6.87 13.22 -21.21
N GLU A 518 6.15 12.90 -20.15
CA GLU A 518 6.75 12.46 -18.89
C GLU A 518 6.59 10.95 -18.72
N TYR A 519 7.65 10.33 -18.23
CA TYR A 519 7.76 8.90 -17.95
C TYR A 519 8.35 8.70 -16.56
N MET A 520 7.86 7.69 -15.87
CA MET A 520 8.50 7.13 -14.69
C MET A 520 9.31 5.92 -15.11
N THR A 521 10.53 5.83 -14.60
CA THR A 521 11.44 4.72 -14.89
C THR A 521 11.95 4.17 -13.58
N TYR A 522 12.03 2.85 -13.46
CA TYR A 522 12.71 2.20 -12.34
C TYR A 522 13.89 1.37 -12.79
N SER A 523 14.79 1.13 -11.84
CA SER A 523 15.89 0.19 -11.97
C SER A 523 16.04 -0.58 -10.66
N ILE A 524 15.97 -1.90 -10.72
CA ILE A 524 16.14 -2.79 -9.57
C ILE A 524 17.22 -3.83 -9.88
N GLY A 525 18.15 -4.04 -8.95
CA GLY A 525 19.06 -5.17 -9.01
C GLY A 525 18.35 -6.43 -8.51
N VAL A 526 18.36 -7.51 -9.29
CA VAL A 526 17.67 -8.77 -8.91
C VAL A 526 18.61 -9.89 -8.50
N SER A 527 19.88 -9.56 -8.30
CA SER A 527 20.94 -10.48 -7.95
C SER A 527 21.59 -10.05 -6.66
N VAL A 528 22.07 -10.99 -5.87
CA VAL A 528 22.86 -10.66 -4.67
C VAL A 528 24.18 -9.95 -4.99
N ASN A 529 24.65 -10.09 -6.23
CA ASN A 529 25.90 -9.46 -6.69
C ASN A 529 25.68 -8.07 -7.32
N SER A 530 24.46 -7.55 -7.38
CA SER A 530 24.17 -6.28 -8.03
C SER A 530 24.46 -5.05 -7.15
N LEU A 531 25.44 -5.12 -6.25
CA LEU A 531 25.80 -4.00 -5.37
C LEU A 531 26.58 -2.94 -6.16
N GLY A 532 26.11 -1.70 -6.12
CA GLY A 532 26.68 -0.55 -6.82
C GLY A 532 26.60 -0.65 -8.34
N GLY A 533 25.61 -1.36 -8.87
CA GLY A 533 25.46 -1.57 -10.30
C GLY A 533 24.98 -0.32 -11.04
N LEU A 534 25.42 -0.19 -12.30
CA LEU A 534 24.95 0.84 -13.22
C LEU A 534 24.42 0.16 -14.47
N ALA A 535 23.22 0.56 -14.90
CA ALA A 535 22.68 0.15 -16.18
C ALA A 535 22.80 1.29 -17.18
N ASP A 536 23.61 1.07 -18.21
CA ASP A 536 23.80 2.01 -19.31
C ASP A 536 22.48 2.14 -20.09
N TYR A 537 22.08 3.36 -20.43
CA TYR A 537 21.00 3.63 -21.37
C TYR A 537 21.43 4.63 -22.44
N ALA A 538 20.81 4.50 -23.61
CA ALA A 538 20.98 5.39 -24.74
C ALA A 538 19.61 5.84 -25.25
N VAL A 539 19.44 7.15 -25.37
CA VAL A 539 18.31 7.80 -26.00
C VAL A 539 18.79 8.39 -27.32
N ASN A 540 18.22 7.93 -28.43
CA ASN A 540 18.47 8.51 -29.75
C ASN A 540 17.27 9.37 -30.12
N ALA A 541 17.49 10.65 -30.41
CA ALA A 541 16.43 11.56 -30.84
C ALA A 541 16.59 11.91 -32.32
N VAL A 542 15.48 11.89 -33.04
CA VAL A 542 15.38 12.33 -34.44
C VAL A 542 14.39 13.48 -34.49
N GLU A 543 14.77 14.60 -35.10
CA GLU A 543 13.83 15.71 -35.32
C GLU A 543 12.72 15.27 -36.26
N VAL A 544 11.48 15.59 -35.89
CA VAL A 544 10.32 15.33 -36.72
C VAL A 544 9.97 16.60 -37.48
N ALA A 545 9.54 16.46 -38.73
CA ALA A 545 9.15 17.61 -39.54
C ALA A 545 8.01 18.39 -38.86
N ALA A 546 8.15 19.73 -38.84
CA ALA A 546 7.24 20.62 -38.12
C ALA A 546 5.78 20.59 -38.61
N ASP A 547 5.51 19.95 -39.76
CA ASP A 547 4.21 19.81 -40.39
C ASP A 547 3.53 18.46 -40.12
N ARG A 548 4.10 17.57 -39.29
CA ARG A 548 3.48 16.27 -38.95
C ARG A 548 2.19 16.48 -38.13
N PRO A 549 1.01 16.06 -38.63
CA PRO A 549 -0.25 16.22 -37.90
C PRO A 549 -0.31 15.32 -36.65
N CYS A 550 -0.82 15.85 -35.53
CA CYS A 550 -0.92 15.12 -34.25
C CYS A 550 -1.82 13.88 -34.29
N GLU A 551 -2.82 13.88 -35.17
CA GLU A 551 -3.74 12.74 -35.34
C GLU A 551 -3.06 11.50 -35.94
N GLN A 552 -1.85 11.62 -36.52
CA GLN A 552 -1.11 10.45 -37.00
C GLN A 552 -0.81 9.45 -35.89
N CYS A 553 -0.72 9.90 -34.64
CA CYS A 553 -0.56 8.97 -33.55
C CYS A 553 -1.71 7.97 -33.54
N LEU A 554 -2.97 8.35 -33.76
CA LEU A 554 -4.05 7.35 -33.71
C LEU A 554 -3.98 6.32 -34.83
N ILE A 555 -3.48 6.69 -36.01
CA ILE A 555 -3.50 5.84 -37.21
C ILE A 555 -2.69 4.55 -36.96
N GLY A 556 -3.31 3.40 -37.20
CA GLY A 556 -2.70 2.07 -37.06
C GLY A 556 -3.56 1.09 -36.26
N THR A 557 -3.04 -0.11 -36.08
CA THR A 557 -3.67 -1.16 -35.26
C THR A 557 -3.16 -1.10 -33.83
N TRP A 558 -4.06 -1.26 -32.89
CA TRP A 558 -3.84 -1.18 -31.46
C TRP A 558 -4.37 -2.43 -30.81
N LYS A 559 -3.60 -3.05 -29.93
CA LYS A 559 -3.97 -4.22 -29.15
C LYS A 559 -4.27 -3.78 -27.73
N LEU A 560 -5.42 -4.17 -27.18
CA LEU A 560 -5.79 -3.88 -25.81
C LEU A 560 -4.74 -4.44 -24.83
N ASP A 561 -4.25 -3.60 -23.92
CA ASP A 561 -3.54 -4.07 -22.73
C ASP A 561 -4.59 -4.62 -21.76
N PRO A 562 -4.60 -5.93 -21.53
CA PRO A 562 -5.71 -6.55 -20.84
C PRO A 562 -5.68 -6.28 -19.32
N THR A 563 -4.52 -5.96 -18.76
CA THR A 563 -4.41 -5.52 -17.35
C THR A 563 -5.15 -4.20 -17.15
N SER A 564 -4.95 -3.22 -18.04
CA SER A 564 -5.68 -1.95 -18.02
C SER A 564 -7.18 -2.16 -18.16
N TYR A 565 -7.62 -3.15 -18.95
CA TYR A 565 -9.03 -3.47 -19.07
C TYR A 565 -9.62 -4.03 -17.77
N LEU A 566 -8.88 -4.87 -17.03
CA LEU A 566 -9.33 -5.37 -15.73
C LEU A 566 -9.44 -4.23 -14.71
N LEU A 567 -8.47 -3.31 -14.69
CA LEU A 567 -8.51 -2.11 -13.84
C LEU A 567 -9.71 -1.23 -14.19
N TYR A 568 -9.90 -0.94 -15.48
CA TYR A 568 -11.08 -0.26 -15.98
C TYR A 568 -12.38 -0.94 -15.54
N ALA A 569 -12.51 -2.24 -15.81
CA ALA A 569 -13.70 -3.01 -15.46
C ALA A 569 -13.97 -2.97 -13.94
N ASN A 570 -12.94 -3.09 -13.11
CA ASN A 570 -13.07 -3.00 -11.66
C ASN A 570 -13.39 -1.57 -11.16
N SER A 571 -12.91 -0.53 -11.85
CA SER A 571 -13.21 0.87 -11.51
C SER A 571 -14.68 1.23 -11.72
N LEU A 572 -15.34 0.58 -12.67
CA LEU A 572 -16.77 0.79 -12.96
C LEU A 572 -17.70 0.19 -11.89
N PHE A 573 -17.23 -0.81 -11.14
CA PHE A 573 -18.00 -1.51 -10.11
C PHE A 573 -17.35 -1.25 -8.75
N PRO A 574 -17.63 -0.10 -8.10
CA PRO A 574 -17.04 0.20 -6.80
C PRO A 574 -17.29 -0.92 -5.80
N ALA A 575 -16.28 -1.22 -5.00
CA ALA A 575 -16.30 -2.29 -3.98
C ALA A 575 -17.53 -2.24 -3.08
N ARG A 576 -18.07 -1.04 -2.84
CA ARG A 576 -19.29 -0.78 -2.05
C ARG A 576 -20.54 -1.50 -2.53
N MET A 577 -20.62 -1.92 -3.79
CA MET A 577 -21.79 -2.69 -4.26
C MET A 577 -21.61 -4.21 -4.13
N GLY A 578 -20.39 -4.72 -3.89
CA GLY A 578 -20.14 -6.17 -3.74
C GLY A 578 -20.51 -7.04 -4.96
N VAL A 579 -20.81 -6.43 -6.12
CA VAL A 579 -21.58 -7.08 -7.19
C VAL A 579 -20.74 -7.99 -8.08
N ALA A 580 -19.53 -7.57 -8.44
CA ALA A 580 -18.64 -8.33 -9.32
C ALA A 580 -17.27 -7.65 -9.38
N ARG A 581 -16.18 -8.42 -9.31
CA ARG A 581 -14.83 -7.99 -9.70
C ARG A 581 -14.42 -8.77 -10.94
N ALA A 582 -13.86 -8.09 -11.93
CA ALA A 582 -13.15 -8.73 -13.03
C ALA A 582 -11.90 -9.41 -12.45
N VAL A 583 -11.83 -10.72 -12.59
CA VAL A 583 -10.78 -11.59 -12.03
C VAL A 583 -9.84 -12.17 -13.08
N GLY A 584 -10.12 -11.92 -14.36
CA GLY A 584 -9.27 -12.38 -15.45
C GLY A 584 -9.90 -12.13 -16.81
N TYR A 585 -9.16 -12.50 -17.85
CA TYR A 585 -9.60 -12.43 -19.23
C TYR A 585 -8.96 -13.55 -20.06
N ASN A 586 -9.44 -13.76 -21.28
CA ASN A 586 -8.83 -14.60 -22.30
C ASN A 586 -8.97 -13.91 -23.67
N GLY A 587 -8.11 -14.25 -24.63
CA GLY A 587 -8.15 -13.71 -25.98
C GLY A 587 -7.58 -12.30 -26.12
N GLU A 588 -7.87 -11.66 -27.26
CA GLU A 588 -7.29 -10.37 -27.65
C GLU A 588 -8.36 -9.44 -28.23
N MET A 589 -8.25 -8.15 -27.94
CA MET A 589 -9.04 -7.10 -28.57
C MET A 589 -8.11 -6.18 -29.34
N PHE A 590 -8.51 -5.81 -30.55
CA PHE A 590 -7.80 -4.83 -31.36
C PHE A 590 -8.71 -3.68 -31.78
N VAL A 591 -8.12 -2.51 -31.99
CA VAL A 591 -8.73 -1.32 -32.55
C VAL A 591 -7.83 -0.82 -33.67
N GLU A 592 -8.33 -0.69 -34.89
CA GLU A 592 -7.58 -0.15 -36.03
C GLU A 592 -8.13 1.19 -36.45
N TYR A 593 -7.35 2.28 -36.37
CA TYR A 593 -7.73 3.59 -36.90
C TYR A 593 -7.10 3.81 -38.28
N ASN A 594 -7.91 4.26 -39.23
CA ASN A 594 -7.43 4.66 -40.56
C ASN A 594 -7.02 6.15 -40.59
N GLU A 595 -6.53 6.62 -41.75
CA GLU A 595 -6.10 8.00 -41.97
C GLU A 595 -7.21 9.05 -41.77
N SER A 596 -8.48 8.65 -41.79
CA SER A 596 -9.62 9.54 -41.50
C SER A 596 -10.00 9.57 -40.02
N GLY A 597 -9.19 8.95 -39.14
CA GLY A 597 -9.46 8.85 -37.71
C GLY A 597 -10.63 7.92 -37.36
N LYS A 598 -11.10 7.10 -38.31
CA LYS A 598 -12.18 6.12 -38.10
C LYS A 598 -11.62 4.79 -37.64
N SER A 599 -12.19 4.23 -36.58
CA SER A 599 -11.74 2.93 -36.05
C SER A 599 -12.56 1.72 -36.50
N ILE A 600 -11.94 0.53 -36.40
CA ILE A 600 -12.59 -0.79 -36.48
C ILE A 600 -12.13 -1.63 -35.28
N ASN A 601 -13.08 -2.10 -34.47
CA ASN A 601 -12.79 -3.00 -33.36
C ASN A 601 -12.87 -4.45 -33.81
N SER A 602 -11.92 -5.28 -33.39
CA SER A 602 -11.95 -6.74 -33.60
C SER A 602 -11.65 -7.50 -32.32
N TYR A 603 -12.26 -8.67 -32.17
CA TYR A 603 -12.16 -9.51 -30.97
C TYR A 603 -11.76 -10.92 -31.37
N ASN A 604 -10.60 -11.37 -30.88
CA ASN A 604 -10.10 -12.72 -31.07
C ASN A 604 -10.28 -13.52 -29.77
N ASN A 605 -11.42 -14.20 -29.63
CA ASN A 605 -11.81 -14.93 -28.41
C ASN A 605 -11.72 -14.09 -27.12
N PHE A 606 -11.94 -12.77 -27.21
CA PHE A 606 -11.88 -11.90 -26.05
C PHE A 606 -13.01 -12.21 -25.07
N ILE A 607 -12.65 -12.65 -23.87
CA ILE A 607 -13.55 -13.08 -22.80
C ILE A 607 -13.08 -12.44 -21.51
N VAL A 608 -14.00 -11.92 -20.69
CA VAL A 608 -13.68 -11.34 -19.37
C VAL A 608 -14.41 -12.14 -18.31
N PHE A 609 -13.69 -12.55 -17.27
CA PHE A 609 -14.23 -13.33 -16.15
C PHE A 609 -14.46 -12.42 -14.96
N TYR A 610 -15.63 -12.53 -14.36
CA TYR A 610 -16.04 -11.80 -13.17
C TYR A 610 -16.39 -12.77 -12.05
N LYS A 611 -16.12 -12.37 -10.79
CA LYS A 611 -16.51 -13.09 -9.58
C LYS A 611 -17.11 -12.10 -8.58
N GLY A 612 -18.26 -12.43 -8.01
CA GLY A 612 -18.90 -11.55 -7.02
C GLY A 612 -20.27 -12.04 -6.57
N LYS A 613 -20.95 -11.19 -5.79
CA LYS A 613 -22.31 -11.43 -5.31
C LYS A 613 -23.32 -10.74 -6.21
N PHE A 614 -24.03 -11.51 -7.03
CA PHE A 614 -25.04 -10.97 -7.94
C PHE A 614 -26.42 -10.96 -7.30
N PRO A 615 -27.30 -9.99 -7.62
CA PRO A 615 -28.70 -10.05 -7.22
C PRO A 615 -29.33 -11.37 -7.67
N ASP A 616 -30.02 -12.05 -6.76
CA ASP A 616 -30.80 -13.24 -7.14
C ASP A 616 -31.95 -12.80 -8.06
N PRO A 617 -32.08 -13.37 -9.28
CA PRO A 617 -33.16 -13.03 -10.19
C PRO A 617 -34.56 -13.28 -9.61
N ASN A 618 -34.68 -14.08 -8.55
CA ASN A 618 -35.93 -14.34 -7.84
C ASN A 618 -36.17 -13.44 -6.62
N GLY A 619 -35.32 -12.43 -6.40
CA GLY A 619 -35.43 -11.50 -5.26
C GLY A 619 -34.93 -12.04 -3.92
N GLY A 620 -34.16 -13.13 -3.93
CA GLY A 620 -33.47 -13.66 -2.75
C GLY A 620 -32.20 -12.91 -2.36
N ALA A 621 -31.47 -13.45 -1.39
CA ALA A 621 -30.17 -12.91 -0.98
C ALA A 621 -29.15 -12.97 -2.14
N PRO A 622 -28.21 -12.01 -2.25
CA PRO A 622 -27.21 -12.01 -3.31
C PRO A 622 -26.44 -13.34 -3.37
N ILE A 623 -26.28 -13.88 -4.59
CA ILE A 623 -25.65 -15.17 -4.85
C ILE A 623 -24.20 -14.98 -5.28
N GLN A 624 -23.28 -15.75 -4.69
CA GLN A 624 -21.89 -15.80 -5.16
C GLN A 624 -21.85 -16.56 -6.49
N ALA A 625 -21.43 -15.90 -7.56
CA ALA A 625 -21.30 -16.53 -8.87
C ALA A 625 -20.03 -16.10 -9.60
N ASN A 626 -19.67 -16.90 -10.60
CA ASN A 626 -18.71 -16.52 -11.63
C ASN A 626 -19.50 -16.16 -12.89
N LEU A 627 -19.16 -15.05 -13.53
CA LEU A 627 -19.76 -14.56 -14.77
C LEU A 627 -18.67 -14.49 -15.85
N GLU A 628 -18.87 -15.19 -16.96
CA GLU A 628 -18.01 -15.09 -18.15
C GLU A 628 -18.68 -14.17 -19.18
N ILE A 629 -18.02 -13.11 -19.65
CA ILE A 629 -18.52 -12.22 -20.72
C ILE A 629 -17.67 -12.42 -21.97
N LYS A 630 -18.24 -13.11 -22.98
CA LYS A 630 -17.59 -13.27 -24.29
C LYS A 630 -17.97 -12.15 -25.26
N PHE A 631 -16.97 -11.53 -25.88
CA PHE A 631 -17.15 -10.52 -26.93
C PHE A 631 -17.10 -11.21 -28.30
N LEU A 632 -18.14 -11.00 -29.13
CA LEU A 632 -18.20 -11.58 -30.47
C LEU A 632 -17.74 -10.57 -31.54
N PRO A 633 -17.15 -11.06 -32.65
CA PRO A 633 -16.80 -10.21 -33.79
C PRO A 633 -18.06 -9.53 -34.33
N VAL A 634 -18.04 -8.21 -34.48
CA VAL A 634 -19.13 -7.48 -35.12
C VAL A 634 -18.83 -7.42 -36.61
N SER A 635 -19.76 -7.85 -37.46
CA SER A 635 -19.59 -7.90 -38.93
C SER A 635 -19.72 -6.54 -39.63
N SER A 636 -19.80 -5.43 -38.90
CA SER A 636 -19.96 -4.08 -39.44
C SER A 636 -19.00 -3.12 -38.74
N ALA A 637 -18.47 -2.14 -39.49
CA ALA A 637 -17.60 -1.08 -39.00
C ALA A 637 -18.27 -0.28 -37.88
N VAL A 638 -18.10 -0.74 -36.64
CA VAL A 638 -18.35 0.02 -35.44
C VAL A 638 -17.09 0.85 -35.21
N GLY A 639 -17.15 2.14 -35.52
CA GLY A 639 -15.99 3.02 -35.46
C GLY A 639 -16.21 4.22 -34.57
N TYR A 640 -15.14 4.64 -33.91
CA TYR A 640 -15.00 5.96 -33.34
C TYR A 640 -14.45 6.89 -34.42
N SER A 641 -14.89 8.15 -34.45
CA SER A 641 -14.16 9.23 -35.13
C SER A 641 -13.40 10.03 -34.08
N ALA A 642 -12.10 10.16 -34.27
CA ALA A 642 -11.30 11.05 -33.45
C ALA A 642 -11.49 12.52 -33.84
N SER A 643 -11.39 13.38 -32.83
CA SER A 643 -11.05 14.81 -32.94
C SER A 643 -9.79 15.06 -32.10
N GLU A 644 -9.37 16.31 -31.89
CA GLU A 644 -8.12 16.66 -31.19
C GLU A 644 -7.92 15.92 -29.84
N THR A 645 -8.99 15.70 -29.06
CA THR A 645 -8.89 15.03 -27.75
C THR A 645 -10.01 14.04 -27.44
N THR A 646 -11.03 13.93 -28.31
CA THR A 646 -12.19 13.06 -28.06
C THR A 646 -12.42 12.08 -29.20
N LEU A 647 -12.64 10.82 -28.84
CA LEU A 647 -13.20 9.78 -29.68
C LEU A 647 -14.73 9.86 -29.58
N THR A 648 -15.41 10.09 -30.69
CA THR A 648 -16.86 10.07 -30.75
C THR A 648 -17.32 8.79 -31.43
N TYR A 649 -18.18 8.02 -30.78
CA TYR A 649 -18.74 6.82 -31.39
C TYR A 649 -19.61 7.17 -32.62
N THR A 650 -19.27 6.62 -33.80
CA THR A 650 -19.94 6.91 -35.10
C THR A 650 -20.68 5.73 -35.73
N GLY A 651 -20.56 4.53 -35.16
CA GLY A 651 -21.20 3.33 -35.69
C GLY A 651 -22.72 3.28 -35.47
N SER A 652 -23.45 2.57 -36.33
CA SER A 652 -24.71 1.95 -35.91
C SER A 652 -24.40 0.99 -34.77
N ARG A 653 -25.22 0.93 -33.71
CA ARG A 653 -24.96 0.09 -32.52
C ARG A 653 -24.70 -1.35 -32.94
N GLY A 654 -23.43 -1.71 -33.06
CA GLY A 654 -23.03 -3.09 -33.27
C GLY A 654 -23.42 -3.86 -32.03
N ARG A 655 -24.18 -4.93 -32.20
CA ARG A 655 -24.50 -5.83 -31.08
C ARG A 655 -23.22 -6.52 -30.65
N VAL A 656 -22.56 -6.00 -29.62
CA VAL A 656 -21.68 -6.83 -28.79
C VAL A 656 -22.60 -7.83 -28.10
N GLU A 657 -22.66 -9.06 -28.60
CA GLU A 657 -23.41 -10.13 -27.94
C GLU A 657 -22.55 -10.67 -26.78
N ALA A 658 -22.80 -10.14 -25.58
CA ALA A 658 -22.23 -10.64 -24.34
C ALA A 658 -22.97 -11.92 -23.93
N LYS A 659 -22.32 -13.08 -24.09
CA LYS A 659 -22.82 -14.35 -23.53
C LYS A 659 -22.25 -14.57 -22.14
N GLY A 660 -23.12 -14.43 -21.16
CA GLY A 660 -22.91 -14.71 -19.74
C GLY A 660 -22.99 -16.20 -19.43
N LYS A 661 -21.98 -16.77 -18.77
CA LYS A 661 -22.09 -18.06 -18.08
C LYS A 661 -22.13 -17.81 -16.57
N MET A 662 -23.29 -17.98 -15.93
CA MET A 662 -23.38 -17.93 -14.47
C MET A 662 -23.26 -19.35 -13.88
N VAL A 663 -22.21 -19.60 -13.09
CA VAL A 663 -22.01 -20.88 -12.40
C VAL A 663 -22.32 -20.70 -10.92
N MET A 664 -23.42 -21.30 -10.44
CA MET A 664 -23.73 -21.36 -9.01
C MET A 664 -23.24 -22.71 -8.44
N PRO A 665 -22.80 -22.76 -7.17
CA PRO A 665 -22.44 -24.02 -6.53
C PRO A 665 -23.62 -25.01 -6.55
N GLY A 666 -23.50 -26.10 -7.31
CA GLY A 666 -24.50 -27.17 -7.37
C GLY A 666 -25.66 -26.97 -8.35
N SER A 667 -25.63 -25.96 -9.24
CA SER A 667 -26.69 -25.76 -10.26
C SER A 667 -26.20 -25.95 -11.70
N GLU A 668 -27.16 -26.11 -12.61
CA GLU A 668 -26.90 -25.99 -14.05
C GLU A 668 -26.48 -24.57 -14.43
N THR A 669 -25.80 -24.46 -15.56
CA THR A 669 -25.34 -23.21 -16.15
C THR A 669 -26.50 -22.46 -16.80
N PHE A 670 -26.69 -21.19 -16.46
CA PHE A 670 -27.68 -20.34 -17.13
C PHE A 670 -27.01 -19.46 -18.20
N PRO A 671 -27.33 -19.62 -19.50
CA PRO A 671 -26.91 -18.67 -20.51
C PRO A 671 -27.67 -17.37 -20.30
N TYR A 672 -26.95 -16.26 -20.11
CA TYR A 672 -27.54 -14.94 -20.05
C TYR A 672 -27.07 -14.12 -21.25
N SER A 673 -28.00 -13.52 -22.00
CA SER A 673 -27.66 -12.53 -23.04
C SER A 673 -27.99 -11.15 -22.49
N PHE A 674 -26.97 -10.33 -22.25
CA PHE A 674 -27.20 -8.93 -21.92
C PHE A 674 -27.39 -8.14 -23.22
N ASN A 675 -28.35 -7.21 -23.23
CA ASN A 675 -28.30 -6.14 -24.22
C ASN A 675 -27.18 -5.19 -23.75
N PRO A 676 -26.10 -4.95 -24.53
CA PRO A 676 -25.09 -3.97 -24.18
C PRO A 676 -25.68 -2.58 -23.94
N ASP A 677 -26.91 -2.32 -24.43
CA ASP A 677 -27.67 -1.12 -24.07
C ASP A 677 -28.02 -1.01 -22.56
N ALA A 678 -27.73 -2.01 -21.74
CA ALA A 678 -27.95 -2.00 -20.29
C ALA A 678 -26.68 -1.74 -19.47
N MET A 679 -25.51 -1.62 -20.11
CA MET A 679 -24.29 -1.19 -19.40
C MET A 679 -24.34 0.32 -19.12
N PRO A 680 -23.73 0.80 -18.02
CA PRO A 680 -23.63 2.23 -17.73
C PRO A 680 -23.01 2.97 -18.93
N GLY A 681 -23.76 3.87 -19.58
CA GLY A 681 -23.28 4.67 -20.72
C GLY A 681 -23.99 4.47 -22.06
N SER A 682 -24.87 3.48 -22.18
CA SER A 682 -25.51 3.06 -23.43
C SER A 682 -26.57 3.99 -24.07
N GLY A 683 -27.00 5.03 -23.37
CA GLY A 683 -28.09 5.91 -23.83
C GLY A 683 -27.66 7.08 -24.71
N THR A 684 -26.40 7.50 -24.58
CA THR A 684 -25.82 8.70 -25.21
C THR A 684 -24.63 8.29 -26.05
N PRO A 685 -24.31 9.00 -27.15
CA PRO A 685 -23.02 8.83 -27.82
C PRO A 685 -21.94 8.98 -26.76
N LEU A 686 -21.21 7.89 -26.48
CA LEU A 686 -20.07 7.96 -25.59
C LEU A 686 -19.02 8.75 -26.36
N SER A 687 -18.77 9.99 -25.92
CA SER A 687 -17.48 10.60 -26.18
C SER A 687 -16.50 10.00 -25.18
N GLU A 688 -15.33 9.63 -25.65
CA GLU A 688 -14.25 9.15 -24.81
C GLU A 688 -13.12 10.15 -24.98
N ASN A 689 -12.51 10.59 -23.88
CA ASN A 689 -11.25 11.31 -24.03
C ASN A 689 -10.20 10.28 -24.40
N TYR A 690 -9.25 10.66 -25.25
CA TYR A 690 -8.12 9.79 -25.51
C TYR A 690 -6.82 10.57 -25.42
N ALA A 691 -5.76 9.84 -25.08
CA ALA A 691 -4.41 10.31 -25.20
C ALA A 691 -3.65 9.27 -26.02
N CYS A 692 -3.13 9.68 -27.18
CA CYS A 692 -2.27 8.84 -27.99
C CYS A 692 -0.82 9.30 -27.82
N LYS A 693 0.06 8.36 -27.45
CA LYS A 693 1.46 8.59 -27.07
C LYS A 693 2.35 7.48 -27.63
N GLY A 694 2.97 7.71 -28.80
CA GLY A 694 3.86 6.72 -29.44
C GLY A 694 3.17 5.38 -29.71
N ASN A 695 3.56 4.35 -28.96
CA ASN A 695 2.96 3.01 -29.02
C ASN A 695 1.80 2.82 -28.01
N PHE A 696 1.26 3.88 -27.41
CA PHE A 696 0.16 3.81 -26.45
C PHE A 696 -1.03 4.64 -26.89
N LEU A 697 -2.21 4.08 -26.70
CA LEU A 697 -3.49 4.76 -26.83
C LEU A 697 -4.27 4.53 -25.54
N ALA A 698 -4.36 5.56 -24.71
CA ALA A 698 -5.24 5.55 -23.54
C ALA A 698 -6.61 6.09 -23.94
N VAL A 699 -7.66 5.35 -23.62
CA VAL A 699 -9.05 5.73 -23.84
C VAL A 699 -9.73 5.83 -22.48
N ILE A 700 -10.21 7.03 -22.14
CA ILE A 700 -10.90 7.33 -20.90
C ILE A 700 -12.38 7.57 -21.22
N PRO A 701 -13.28 6.64 -20.87
CA PRO A 701 -14.70 6.86 -21.09
C PRO A 701 -15.22 8.06 -20.31
N ASN A 702 -15.93 8.98 -20.97
CA ASN A 702 -16.60 10.06 -20.25
C ASN A 702 -17.81 9.48 -19.52
N MET A 703 -17.71 9.32 -18.21
CA MET A 703 -18.82 8.85 -17.39
C MET A 703 -19.77 10.01 -17.04
N PRO A 704 -21.08 9.75 -16.97
CA PRO A 704 -22.01 10.75 -16.46
C PRO A 704 -21.66 11.11 -15.01
N PRO A 705 -21.90 12.37 -14.56
CA PRO A 705 -21.57 12.85 -13.21
C PRO A 705 -22.15 12.01 -12.06
N SER A 706 -23.11 11.13 -12.35
CA SER A 706 -23.70 10.19 -11.38
C SER A 706 -22.79 9.02 -11.01
N VAL A 707 -21.67 8.82 -11.70
CA VAL A 707 -20.68 7.80 -11.34
C VAL A 707 -19.61 8.46 -10.49
N PRO A 708 -19.47 8.09 -9.20
CA PRO A 708 -18.63 8.81 -8.25
C PRO A 708 -17.12 8.66 -8.51
N ASN A 709 -16.71 7.72 -9.35
CA ASN A 709 -15.31 7.44 -9.65
C ASN A 709 -15.00 7.77 -11.10
N THR A 710 -13.86 8.43 -11.32
CA THR A 710 -13.24 8.50 -12.65
C THR A 710 -12.84 7.08 -13.06
N PRO A 711 -13.28 6.57 -14.22
CA PRO A 711 -12.88 5.24 -14.66
C PRO A 711 -11.38 5.22 -14.94
N GLU A 712 -10.74 4.08 -14.65
CA GLU A 712 -9.36 3.85 -15.06
C GLU A 712 -9.27 3.87 -16.61
N PRO A 713 -8.18 4.39 -17.18
CA PRO A 713 -7.98 4.42 -18.63
C PRO A 713 -7.87 3.00 -19.20
N ILE A 714 -8.53 2.77 -20.34
CA ILE A 714 -8.31 1.57 -21.16
C ILE A 714 -7.08 1.83 -22.03
N ILE A 715 -6.01 1.07 -21.81
CA ILE A 715 -4.77 1.21 -22.54
C ILE A 715 -4.75 0.24 -23.71
N PHE A 716 -4.35 0.72 -24.88
CA PHE A 716 -3.99 -0.10 -26.02
C PHE A 716 -2.52 0.14 -26.39
N ILE A 717 -1.85 -0.91 -26.83
CA ILE A 717 -0.46 -0.93 -27.29
C ILE A 717 -0.47 -1.06 -28.80
N ARG A 718 0.30 -0.23 -29.51
CA ARG A 718 0.40 -0.29 -30.97
C ARG A 718 0.85 -1.69 -31.40
N PHE A 719 0.06 -2.31 -32.26
CA PHE A 719 0.33 -3.62 -32.83
C PHE A 719 1.03 -3.43 -34.17
N LEU A 720 2.29 -3.86 -34.24
CA LEU A 720 3.05 -3.96 -35.48
C LEU A 720 2.97 -5.43 -35.94
N PRO A 721 2.29 -5.73 -37.06
CA PRO A 721 2.06 -7.10 -37.51
C PRO A 721 3.33 -7.85 -37.92
#